data_AF-A0A3D3HH68-F1
#
_entry.id   AF-A0A3D3HH68-F1
#
_cell.length_a   1.000
_cell.length_b   1.000
_cell.length_c   1.000
_cell.angle_alpha   90.00
_cell.angle_beta   90.00
_cell.angle_gamma   90.00
#
_symmetry.space_group_name_H-M   'P 1'
#
loop_
_entity.id
_entity.type
_entity.pdbx_description
1 polymer ?
#
loop_
_entity_poly.entity_id
_entity_poly.type
_entity_poly.pdbx_seq_one_letter_code
_entity_poly.pdbx_strand_id
1 'polypeptide(L)'
;MHKIQIKFRTWALFIATLCVVSAGLLVTSCEGKEEEDTKVALYSFGPMPIARGAELKFIGVNLDKVTAVVLPDDITITTFTKKESGLLILTVPQEAMPGFVVLKTPDGNITTKTTIGYSEPISIASFTPATVKAGDELTIAGDYLNLVGEVILTDRVTVNEDDFTSHTRTEIKLVVPAEAQTGKIAVSNGEEEPIIVYSAATLNVTLPAFTSVTPNPVKAGTSLTIAGTNLDLVLSVKLGGGKVIEAADFESHTATQIVISVPEDTKDGKVIMVPASGVEVSTTVDLVMVIPTVTVTPVTLKNGQDITVTGTDLDLISRVIFGGNKQGTIKAGGTATQILVTVPDDAVDGVVSFFTRADKEITGPNLTMIVPVFSSFSPTSAKANTNITISGSDLDLVTKVIFAGDIEGTIGARTATSLAVTVPVGAKTGKITIVSKNGTQVVSAIDLTLLANLPTFGSYTEFRGEPGKILTINGTNMLLVKELIFPGNVTATAYGVKTDTKIEVYVPMNVTRGYGTIGILTYEGEQGIFPQIFFGGTDPVVDPALMINDFEVGLGGHDLSWDNWGSAVELGSDPSIAISGNYMHGVLPALNGWTWIWGCNHPQLPKPSVTKADHYLKMDVNITRPFAAGTGSFTMKLAGTDFDIGHLGIQNGDGSWSTPGWITITFDLATYTALPAVIPASGDWGMTLWTGVNMDLTGLYIDNIRFEHK
;
A
#
# COMPACT_ATOMS: atom_id res chain seq x y z
N MET A 1 -30.30 -24.02 53.67
CA MET A 1 -30.97 -23.55 54.91
C MET A 1 -32.47 -23.62 54.70
N HIS A 2 -33.13 -24.42 55.56
CA HIS A 2 -34.55 -24.50 55.89
C HIS A 2 -35.64 -24.45 54.80
N LYS A 3 -36.11 -25.66 54.45
CA LYS A 3 -37.49 -25.98 54.08
C LYS A 3 -38.43 -25.73 55.27
N ILE A 4 -39.65 -25.24 55.02
CA ILE A 4 -40.80 -25.48 55.91
C ILE A 4 -41.95 -26.05 55.07
N GLN A 5 -42.17 -27.35 55.27
CA GLN A 5 -43.38 -28.09 54.96
C GLN A 5 -44.30 -28.01 56.18
N ILE A 6 -45.57 -27.65 56.01
CA ILE A 6 -46.63 -28.07 56.96
C ILE A 6 -47.87 -28.50 56.16
N LYS A 7 -48.23 -29.78 56.33
CA LYS A 7 -49.48 -30.43 55.90
C LYS A 7 -50.59 -30.08 56.90
N PHE A 8 -51.81 -29.82 56.43
CA PHE A 8 -53.03 -29.95 57.26
C PHE A 8 -54.19 -30.57 56.46
N ARG A 9 -54.09 -31.89 56.21
CA ARG A 9 -55.25 -32.79 56.18
C ARG A 9 -55.45 -33.26 57.62
N THR A 10 -56.46 -32.76 58.37
CA THR A 10 -57.07 -33.41 59.56
C THR A 10 -58.04 -32.53 60.38
N TRP A 11 -58.89 -31.68 59.79
CA TRP A 11 -59.91 -30.94 60.57
C TRP A 11 -61.34 -31.03 60.00
N ALA A 12 -61.60 -32.06 59.20
CA ALA A 12 -62.92 -32.32 58.60
C ALA A 12 -63.84 -33.24 59.45
N LEU A 13 -63.50 -33.53 60.71
CA LEU A 13 -64.22 -34.56 61.49
C LEU A 13 -64.31 -34.28 63.01
N PHE A 14 -64.07 -33.05 63.47
CA PHE A 14 -64.10 -32.70 64.89
C PHE A 14 -65.21 -31.72 65.30
N ILE A 15 -66.04 -31.26 64.37
CA ILE A 15 -67.24 -30.43 64.68
C ILE A 15 -68.55 -31.22 64.46
N ALA A 16 -68.47 -32.43 63.88
CA ALA A 16 -69.64 -33.27 63.59
C ALA A 16 -69.92 -34.35 64.66
N THR A 17 -69.24 -34.35 65.81
CA THR A 17 -69.36 -35.45 66.80
C THR A 17 -69.19 -34.98 68.24
N LEU A 18 -69.66 -33.78 68.56
CA LEU A 18 -69.73 -33.28 69.93
C LEU A 18 -71.00 -32.43 70.10
N CYS A 19 -72.16 -33.08 70.02
CA CYS A 19 -73.45 -32.71 70.65
C CYS A 19 -74.57 -33.71 70.30
N VAL A 20 -74.25 -35.02 70.32
CA VAL A 20 -75.26 -36.09 70.40
C VAL A 20 -74.91 -36.91 71.65
N VAL A 21 -75.90 -37.09 72.53
CA VAL A 21 -75.91 -37.78 73.84
C VAL A 21 -75.75 -36.90 75.10
N SER A 22 -76.83 -36.20 75.44
CA SER A 22 -77.40 -35.97 76.80
C SER A 22 -78.62 -35.04 76.57
N ALA A 23 -79.84 -35.28 77.02
CA ALA A 23 -80.36 -36.15 78.05
C ALA A 23 -81.77 -36.62 77.66
N GLY A 24 -82.13 -37.83 78.09
CA GLY A 24 -83.52 -38.25 78.09
C GLY A 24 -84.30 -37.65 79.26
N LEU A 25 -85.61 -37.60 79.05
CA LEU A 25 -86.71 -37.57 80.03
C LEU A 25 -87.13 -36.21 80.61
N LEU A 26 -88.43 -35.94 80.36
CA LEU A 26 -89.33 -34.98 81.04
C LEU A 26 -88.94 -33.51 80.72
N VAL A 27 -89.77 -32.69 80.09
CA VAL A 27 -91.02 -32.13 80.63
C VAL A 27 -91.98 -31.76 79.48
N THR A 28 -93.25 -31.79 79.85
CA THR A 28 -94.49 -31.47 79.17
C THR A 28 -94.54 -30.15 78.41
N SER A 29 -95.41 -30.13 77.40
CA SER A 29 -96.36 -29.05 77.08
C SER A 29 -96.14 -27.71 77.81
N CYS A 30 -95.69 -26.72 77.06
CA CYS A 30 -96.22 -25.37 77.14
C CYS A 30 -96.46 -24.93 75.70
N GLU A 31 -97.72 -24.86 75.29
CA GLU A 31 -98.18 -23.98 74.23
C GLU A 31 -97.80 -22.55 74.61
N GLY A 32 -96.56 -22.17 74.33
CA GLY A 32 -96.14 -20.78 74.24
C GLY A 32 -96.52 -20.32 72.84
N LYS A 33 -97.59 -19.54 72.73
CA LYS A 33 -98.02 -18.88 71.50
C LYS A 33 -96.78 -18.22 70.85
N GLU A 34 -96.33 -18.76 69.73
CA GLU A 34 -95.56 -17.98 68.78
C GLU A 34 -96.52 -16.87 68.31
N GLU A 35 -96.39 -15.68 68.89
CA GLU A 35 -96.83 -14.49 68.18
C GLU A 35 -96.09 -14.52 66.85
N GLU A 36 -96.81 -14.76 65.75
CA GLU A 36 -96.29 -14.43 64.42
C GLU A 36 -95.76 -13.01 64.55
N ASP A 37 -94.43 -12.85 64.53
CA ASP A 37 -93.83 -11.52 64.57
C ASP A 37 -94.33 -10.82 63.31
N THR A 38 -95.32 -9.95 63.47
CA THR A 38 -96.04 -9.36 62.34
C THR A 38 -95.19 -8.28 61.66
N LYS A 39 -94.05 -7.91 62.24
CA LYS A 39 -93.19 -6.82 61.77
C LYS A 39 -92.33 -7.25 60.59
N VAL A 40 -92.09 -6.31 59.70
CA VAL A 40 -91.15 -6.50 58.58
C VAL A 40 -89.73 -6.47 59.11
N ALA A 41 -88.93 -7.48 58.79
CA ALA A 41 -87.50 -7.48 59.10
C ALA A 41 -86.68 -7.88 57.87
N LEU A 42 -85.66 -7.06 57.56
CA LEU A 42 -84.71 -7.32 56.49
C LEU A 42 -83.46 -8.00 57.06
N TYR A 43 -83.11 -9.18 56.55
CA TYR A 43 -81.91 -9.91 56.97
C TYR A 43 -80.72 -9.66 56.06
N SER A 44 -80.93 -9.65 54.74
CA SER A 44 -79.87 -9.42 53.77
C SER A 44 -80.42 -8.92 52.45
N PHE A 45 -79.57 -8.28 51.64
CA PHE A 45 -79.88 -7.93 50.27
C PHE A 45 -78.65 -8.13 49.37
N GLY A 46 -78.87 -8.44 48.09
CA GLY A 46 -77.79 -8.69 47.13
C GLY A 46 -78.30 -9.22 45.79
N PRO A 47 -77.42 -9.57 44.84
CA PRO A 47 -75.95 -9.64 44.95
C PRO A 47 -75.26 -8.27 45.14
N MET A 48 -74.00 -8.28 45.60
CA MET A 48 -73.20 -7.07 45.83
C MET A 48 -71.74 -7.30 45.40
N PRO A 49 -71.12 -6.43 44.56
CA PRO A 49 -71.75 -5.34 43.80
C PRO A 49 -72.76 -5.86 42.77
N ILE A 50 -73.78 -5.06 42.43
CA ILE A 50 -74.85 -5.45 41.48
C ILE A 50 -74.71 -4.72 40.14
N ALA A 51 -74.99 -5.38 39.01
CA ALA A 51 -75.07 -4.69 37.72
C ALA A 51 -76.39 -3.89 37.62
N ARG A 52 -76.36 -2.72 37.00
CA ARG A 52 -77.60 -1.94 36.78
C ARG A 52 -78.47 -2.62 35.73
N GLY A 53 -79.77 -2.71 35.98
CA GLY A 53 -80.71 -3.55 35.22
C GLY A 53 -80.80 -5.00 35.69
N ALA A 54 -79.99 -5.43 36.66
CA ALA A 54 -80.10 -6.76 37.26
C ALA A 54 -81.14 -6.81 38.39
N GLU A 55 -81.55 -8.01 38.78
CA GLU A 55 -82.48 -8.25 39.88
C GLU A 55 -81.78 -8.15 41.24
N LEU A 56 -82.14 -7.14 42.03
CA LEU A 56 -81.75 -7.00 43.43
C LEU A 56 -82.74 -7.76 44.32
N LYS A 57 -82.22 -8.66 45.16
CA LYS A 57 -83.01 -9.51 46.05
C LYS A 57 -82.86 -9.05 47.49
N PHE A 58 -83.96 -9.01 48.22
CA PHE A 58 -84.04 -8.76 49.66
C PHE A 58 -84.61 -10.02 50.33
N ILE A 59 -83.94 -10.51 51.37
CA ILE A 59 -84.33 -11.69 52.13
C ILE A 59 -84.65 -11.25 53.56
N GLY A 60 -85.76 -11.72 54.09
CA GLY A 60 -86.30 -11.24 55.36
C GLY A 60 -87.56 -12.00 55.78
N VAL A 61 -88.37 -11.39 56.64
CA VAL A 61 -89.71 -11.85 57.02
C VAL A 61 -90.73 -10.72 56.81
N ASN A 62 -91.96 -11.09 56.44
CA ASN A 62 -93.05 -10.17 56.11
C ASN A 62 -92.72 -9.14 55.02
N LEU A 63 -91.80 -9.46 54.10
CA LEU A 63 -91.39 -8.56 53.01
C LEU A 63 -92.51 -8.28 52.00
N ASP A 64 -93.56 -9.10 51.96
CA ASP A 64 -94.78 -8.86 51.19
C ASP A 64 -95.53 -7.58 51.62
N LYS A 65 -95.28 -7.10 52.85
CA LYS A 65 -95.84 -5.84 53.38
C LYS A 65 -95.05 -4.60 52.95
N VAL A 66 -93.88 -4.73 52.32
CA VAL A 66 -93.09 -3.59 51.82
C VAL A 66 -93.87 -2.85 50.73
N THR A 67 -94.05 -1.54 50.88
CA THR A 67 -94.84 -0.73 49.92
C THR A 67 -93.99 -0.11 48.82
N ALA A 68 -92.73 0.22 49.13
CA ALA A 68 -91.76 0.75 48.17
C ALA A 68 -90.33 0.45 48.62
N VAL A 69 -89.40 0.39 47.68
CA VAL A 69 -87.96 0.42 47.94
C VAL A 69 -87.41 1.71 47.35
N VAL A 70 -86.74 2.52 48.17
CA VAL A 70 -86.11 3.77 47.75
C VAL A 70 -84.61 3.52 47.66
N LEU A 71 -84.07 3.59 46.44
CA LEU A 71 -82.63 3.60 46.18
C LEU A 71 -82.09 5.03 46.41
N PRO A 72 -80.76 5.22 46.47
CA PRO A 72 -80.14 6.56 46.53
C PRO A 72 -80.67 7.52 45.46
N ASP A 73 -80.63 8.82 45.73
CA ASP A 73 -81.27 9.90 44.93
C ASP A 73 -82.80 9.81 44.83
N ASP A 74 -83.45 9.26 45.89
CA ASP A 74 -84.91 9.16 46.01
C ASP A 74 -85.60 8.37 44.89
N ILE A 75 -84.85 7.52 44.16
CA ILE A 75 -85.39 6.63 43.14
C ILE A 75 -86.31 5.61 43.82
N THR A 76 -87.61 5.84 43.69
CA THR A 76 -88.64 5.07 44.38
C THR A 76 -89.19 3.97 43.49
N ILE A 77 -89.03 2.73 43.92
CA ILE A 77 -89.47 1.52 43.22
C ILE A 77 -90.67 0.95 43.97
N THR A 78 -91.84 1.04 43.35
CA THR A 78 -93.10 0.46 43.87
C THR A 78 -93.50 -0.83 43.14
N THR A 79 -92.76 -1.20 42.10
CA THR A 79 -92.98 -2.40 41.29
C THR A 79 -91.90 -3.43 41.57
N PHE A 80 -92.31 -4.66 41.87
CA PHE A 80 -91.42 -5.74 42.28
C PHE A 80 -91.57 -6.91 41.31
N THR A 81 -90.47 -7.45 40.80
CA THR A 81 -90.49 -8.64 39.94
C THR A 81 -90.92 -9.87 40.73
N LYS A 82 -90.66 -9.89 42.04
CA LYS A 82 -91.18 -10.90 42.96
C LYS A 82 -91.44 -10.31 44.34
N LYS A 83 -92.57 -10.67 44.96
CA LYS A 83 -92.97 -10.16 46.28
C LYS A 83 -93.64 -11.25 47.10
N GLU A 84 -92.90 -11.83 48.03
CA GLU A 84 -93.33 -12.87 48.98
C GLU A 84 -92.86 -12.50 50.39
N SER A 85 -93.46 -13.09 51.42
CA SER A 85 -93.09 -12.80 52.82
C SER A 85 -91.59 -12.99 53.11
N GLY A 86 -90.96 -13.99 52.50
CA GLY A 86 -89.53 -14.26 52.69
C GLY A 86 -88.58 -13.57 51.69
N LEU A 87 -89.11 -13.01 50.58
CA LEU A 87 -88.31 -12.62 49.43
C LEU A 87 -88.97 -11.49 48.63
N LEU A 88 -88.24 -10.39 48.46
CA LEU A 88 -88.61 -9.27 47.60
C LEU A 88 -87.54 -9.10 46.52
N ILE A 89 -87.93 -8.98 45.25
CA ILE A 89 -87.03 -8.78 44.12
C ILE A 89 -87.50 -7.58 43.30
N LEU A 90 -86.55 -6.73 42.92
CA LEU A 90 -86.76 -5.61 42.00
C LEU A 90 -85.66 -5.56 40.96
N THR A 91 -85.91 -4.90 39.84
CA THR A 91 -84.87 -4.56 38.85
C THR A 91 -84.23 -3.23 39.24
N VAL A 92 -82.90 -3.19 39.31
CA VAL A 92 -82.15 -1.96 39.60
C VAL A 92 -82.25 -1.00 38.40
N PRO A 93 -82.75 0.24 38.56
CA PRO A 93 -82.78 1.25 37.49
C PRO A 93 -81.39 1.62 36.98
N GLN A 94 -81.31 2.13 35.76
CA GLN A 94 -80.02 2.41 35.11
C GLN A 94 -79.32 3.65 35.67
N GLU A 95 -80.08 4.53 36.29
CA GLU A 95 -79.67 5.78 36.92
C GLU A 95 -79.32 5.60 38.42
N ALA A 96 -79.39 4.38 38.95
CA ALA A 96 -79.20 4.13 40.37
C ALA A 96 -77.76 4.47 40.84
N MET A 97 -77.65 5.21 41.95
CA MET A 97 -76.37 5.66 42.52
C MET A 97 -75.97 4.86 43.77
N PRO A 98 -74.67 4.83 44.15
CA PRO A 98 -74.24 4.10 45.34
C PRO A 98 -74.77 4.76 46.62
N GLY A 99 -75.12 3.97 47.62
CA GLY A 99 -75.66 4.51 48.88
C GLY A 99 -76.59 3.54 49.61
N PHE A 100 -77.20 3.99 50.71
CA PHE A 100 -78.11 3.12 51.48
C PHE A 100 -79.47 3.00 50.81
N VAL A 101 -80.06 1.80 50.86
CA VAL A 101 -81.39 1.51 50.31
C VAL A 101 -82.41 1.51 51.45
N VAL A 102 -83.61 2.04 51.22
CA VAL A 102 -84.65 2.17 52.24
C VAL A 102 -85.92 1.43 51.83
N LEU A 103 -86.33 0.44 52.62
CA LEU A 103 -87.61 -0.25 52.47
C LEU A 103 -88.69 0.53 53.22
N LYS A 104 -89.73 0.96 52.51
CA LYS A 104 -90.93 1.58 53.10
C LYS A 104 -91.86 0.47 53.57
N THR A 105 -92.18 0.45 54.87
CA THR A 105 -93.08 -0.53 55.47
C THR A 105 -94.16 0.17 56.31
N PRO A 106 -95.31 -0.47 56.57
CA PRO A 106 -96.35 0.09 57.43
C PRO A 106 -95.88 0.41 58.84
N ASP A 107 -94.86 -0.30 59.34
CA ASP A 107 -94.34 -0.21 60.71
C ASP A 107 -93.13 0.72 60.84
N GLY A 108 -92.72 1.39 59.75
CA GLY A 108 -91.57 2.29 59.69
C GLY A 108 -90.58 1.94 58.57
N ASN A 109 -89.69 2.87 58.25
CA ASN A 109 -88.69 2.67 57.19
C ASN A 109 -87.53 1.81 57.70
N ILE A 110 -87.08 0.85 56.90
CA ILE A 110 -85.89 0.03 57.18
C ILE A 110 -84.78 0.45 56.22
N THR A 111 -83.70 1.03 56.73
CA THR A 111 -82.50 1.38 55.94
C THR A 111 -81.50 0.22 55.97
N THR A 112 -80.91 -0.11 54.82
CA THR A 112 -79.87 -1.15 54.74
C THR A 112 -78.64 -0.77 55.56
N LYS A 113 -77.91 -1.77 56.08
CA LYS A 113 -76.68 -1.54 56.85
C LYS A 113 -75.44 -1.35 55.98
N THR A 114 -75.47 -1.83 54.74
CA THR A 114 -74.43 -1.63 53.74
C THR A 114 -75.00 -0.84 52.57
N THR A 115 -74.14 -0.11 51.88
CA THR A 115 -74.50 0.62 50.66
C THR A 115 -74.66 -0.34 49.50
N ILE A 116 -75.60 -0.05 48.60
CA ILE A 116 -75.60 -0.61 47.25
C ILE A 116 -74.39 -0.06 46.49
N GLY A 117 -73.56 -0.93 45.94
CA GLY A 117 -72.49 -0.62 44.97
C GLY A 117 -72.74 -1.30 43.63
N TYR A 118 -72.14 -0.81 42.55
CA TYR A 118 -72.38 -1.34 41.21
C TYR A 118 -71.16 -2.04 40.61
N SER A 119 -71.43 -3.10 39.86
CA SER A 119 -70.43 -3.76 39.02
C SER A 119 -70.56 -3.18 37.63
N GLU A 120 -69.52 -2.46 37.17
CA GLU A 120 -69.48 -1.79 35.87
C GLU A 120 -68.36 -2.36 34.99
N PRO A 121 -68.41 -3.67 34.63
CA PRO A 121 -67.36 -4.27 33.83
C PRO A 121 -67.43 -3.74 32.40
N ILE A 122 -66.39 -3.03 31.98
CA ILE A 122 -66.21 -2.64 30.59
C ILE A 122 -66.19 -3.91 29.73
N SER A 123 -66.98 -3.94 28.65
CA SER A 123 -67.01 -5.08 27.73
C SER A 123 -67.14 -4.64 26.29
N ILE A 124 -66.43 -5.34 25.39
CA ILE A 124 -66.57 -5.18 23.94
C ILE A 124 -67.41 -6.34 23.42
N ALA A 125 -68.56 -6.05 22.83
CA ALA A 125 -69.42 -7.03 22.18
C ALA A 125 -69.02 -7.25 20.71
N SER A 126 -68.79 -6.16 19.98
CA SER A 126 -68.40 -6.19 18.56
C SER A 126 -67.80 -4.85 18.13
N PHE A 127 -67.30 -4.81 16.90
CA PHE A 127 -66.97 -3.57 16.21
C PHE A 127 -67.37 -3.68 14.74
N THR A 128 -67.66 -2.55 14.12
CA THR A 128 -68.07 -2.46 12.71
C THR A 128 -67.56 -1.17 12.08
N PRO A 129 -67.05 -1.21 10.83
CA PRO A 129 -66.81 -2.39 10.00
C PRO A 129 -65.67 -3.30 10.51
N ALA A 130 -65.65 -4.57 10.08
CA ALA A 130 -64.56 -5.50 10.42
C ALA A 130 -63.28 -5.30 9.59
N THR A 131 -63.41 -4.59 8.46
CA THR A 131 -62.32 -4.17 7.58
C THR A 131 -62.45 -2.68 7.34
N VAL A 132 -61.39 -1.93 7.64
CA VAL A 132 -61.34 -0.47 7.57
C VAL A 132 -60.07 -0.01 6.88
N LYS A 133 -60.08 1.16 6.27
CA LYS A 133 -58.87 1.92 5.94
C LYS A 133 -58.63 3.02 6.97
N ALA A 134 -57.41 3.55 7.00
CA ALA A 134 -57.13 4.77 7.73
C ALA A 134 -58.10 5.89 7.31
N GLY A 135 -58.62 6.64 8.29
CA GLY A 135 -59.62 7.68 8.08
C GLY A 135 -61.08 7.20 8.02
N ASP A 136 -61.35 5.90 7.98
CA ASP A 136 -62.72 5.38 8.11
C ASP A 136 -63.24 5.55 9.55
N GLU A 137 -64.56 5.63 9.70
CA GLU A 137 -65.21 5.57 11.02
C GLU A 137 -65.33 4.12 11.50
N LEU A 138 -64.87 3.86 12.73
CA LEU A 138 -65.01 2.59 13.44
C LEU A 138 -65.99 2.75 14.59
N THR A 139 -67.01 1.90 14.62
CA THR A 139 -67.96 1.81 15.74
C THR A 139 -67.66 0.59 16.59
N ILE A 140 -67.46 0.78 17.89
CA ILE A 140 -67.25 -0.27 18.90
C ILE A 140 -68.51 -0.35 19.75
N ALA A 141 -69.15 -1.52 19.77
CA ALA A 141 -70.35 -1.78 20.55
C ALA A 141 -70.04 -2.64 21.78
N GLY A 142 -70.68 -2.36 22.90
CA GLY A 142 -70.37 -2.99 24.19
C GLY A 142 -71.31 -2.58 25.31
N ASP A 143 -70.82 -2.69 26.54
CA ASP A 143 -71.48 -2.15 27.73
C ASP A 143 -70.44 -1.46 28.63
N TYR A 144 -70.90 -0.46 29.38
CA TYR A 144 -70.08 0.44 30.20
C TYR A 144 -68.94 1.15 29.44
N LEU A 145 -69.09 1.34 28.13
CA LEU A 145 -68.11 2.01 27.28
C LEU A 145 -67.96 3.51 27.58
N ASN A 146 -68.93 4.13 28.27
CA ASN A 146 -68.81 5.50 28.76
C ASN A 146 -67.73 5.69 29.84
N LEU A 147 -67.14 4.59 30.34
CA LEU A 147 -66.02 4.60 31.30
C LEU A 147 -64.66 4.43 30.61
N VAL A 148 -64.63 4.33 29.28
CA VAL A 148 -63.41 4.18 28.48
C VAL A 148 -62.80 5.55 28.21
N GLY A 149 -61.54 5.75 28.61
CA GLY A 149 -60.77 6.97 28.33
C GLY A 149 -59.92 6.87 27.05
N GLU A 150 -59.63 5.67 26.55
CA GLU A 150 -58.90 5.48 25.30
C GLU A 150 -59.23 4.14 24.61
N VAL A 151 -59.12 4.14 23.28
CA VAL A 151 -59.10 2.93 22.45
C VAL A 151 -57.68 2.69 21.98
N ILE A 152 -57.16 1.49 22.24
CA ILE A 152 -55.81 1.06 21.89
C ILE A 152 -55.88 0.09 20.70
N LEU A 153 -55.35 0.50 19.56
CA LEU A 153 -55.16 -0.34 18.38
C LEU A 153 -53.80 -1.07 18.46
N THR A 154 -53.56 -1.95 17.49
CA THR A 154 -52.30 -2.67 17.33
C THR A 154 -51.08 -1.75 17.42
N ASP A 155 -49.99 -2.25 17.99
CA ASP A 155 -48.74 -1.51 18.21
C ASP A 155 -48.86 -0.27 19.12
N ARG A 156 -49.87 -0.26 20.00
CA ARG A 156 -50.15 0.82 20.97
C ARG A 156 -50.50 2.15 20.31
N VAL A 157 -51.06 2.13 19.10
CA VAL A 157 -51.68 3.31 18.51
C VAL A 157 -52.96 3.61 19.30
N THR A 158 -52.99 4.71 20.04
CA THR A 158 -54.12 5.07 20.89
C THR A 158 -54.96 6.19 20.27
N VAL A 159 -56.26 6.11 20.52
CA VAL A 159 -57.23 7.19 20.28
C VAL A 159 -57.82 7.56 21.63
N ASN A 160 -57.60 8.80 22.07
CA ASN A 160 -58.08 9.27 23.35
C ASN A 160 -59.56 9.66 23.28
N GLU A 161 -60.21 9.76 24.44
CA GLU A 161 -61.64 10.11 24.52
C GLU A 161 -61.99 11.44 23.82
N ASP A 162 -61.09 12.42 23.86
CA ASP A 162 -61.25 13.71 23.19
C ASP A 162 -61.35 13.59 21.66
N ASP A 163 -60.84 12.50 21.09
CA ASP A 163 -60.82 12.22 19.64
C ASP A 163 -61.97 11.26 19.23
N PHE A 164 -62.84 10.86 20.16
CA PHE A 164 -64.02 10.07 19.82
C PHE A 164 -65.07 10.93 19.12
N THR A 165 -65.63 10.42 18.02
CA THR A 165 -66.74 11.08 17.31
C THR A 165 -68.08 10.86 18.00
N SER A 166 -68.20 9.80 18.80
CA SER A 166 -69.35 9.50 19.67
C SER A 166 -68.90 8.67 20.86
N HIS A 167 -69.40 8.97 22.06
CA HIS A 167 -69.04 8.23 23.28
C HIS A 167 -70.27 8.08 24.18
N THR A 168 -70.76 6.84 24.28
CA THR A 168 -71.93 6.49 25.06
C THR A 168 -71.67 5.20 25.83
N ARG A 169 -72.60 4.81 26.70
CA ARG A 169 -72.47 3.57 27.48
C ARG A 169 -72.33 2.32 26.62
N THR A 170 -73.01 2.27 25.49
CA THR A 170 -73.07 1.05 24.66
C THR A 170 -72.29 1.17 23.37
N GLU A 171 -71.75 2.35 23.06
CA GLU A 171 -71.12 2.63 21.77
C GLU A 171 -70.00 3.67 21.91
N ILE A 172 -68.85 3.40 21.29
CA ILE A 172 -67.81 4.37 20.95
C ILE A 172 -67.70 4.44 19.43
N LYS A 173 -67.61 5.65 18.88
CA LYS A 173 -67.21 5.87 17.49
C LYS A 173 -65.95 6.70 17.44
N LEU A 174 -65.06 6.36 16.51
CA LEU A 174 -63.79 7.05 16.30
C LEU A 174 -63.36 6.96 14.85
N VAL A 175 -62.45 7.84 14.45
CA VAL A 175 -61.77 7.75 13.15
C VAL A 175 -60.53 6.89 13.31
N VAL A 176 -60.36 5.90 12.42
CA VAL A 176 -59.20 4.99 12.45
C VAL A 176 -57.92 5.79 12.14
N PRO A 177 -56.92 5.80 13.05
CA PRO A 177 -55.66 6.53 12.84
C PRO A 177 -54.88 6.05 11.61
N ALA A 178 -54.03 6.92 11.06
CA ALA A 178 -53.21 6.60 9.89
C ALA A 178 -52.17 5.48 10.18
N GLU A 179 -51.73 5.41 11.42
CA GLU A 179 -50.75 4.46 11.94
C GLU A 179 -51.37 3.09 12.26
N ALA A 180 -52.70 2.95 12.16
CA ALA A 180 -53.41 1.73 12.54
C ALA A 180 -52.92 0.51 11.75
N GLN A 181 -52.74 -0.62 12.46
CA GLN A 181 -52.37 -1.91 11.88
C GLN A 181 -53.42 -2.98 12.19
N THR A 182 -53.48 -3.99 11.31
CA THR A 182 -54.34 -5.16 11.51
C THR A 182 -54.03 -5.86 12.82
N GLY A 183 -55.05 -6.05 13.66
CA GLY A 183 -54.91 -6.73 14.95
C GLY A 183 -56.13 -6.55 15.83
N LYS A 184 -56.04 -7.00 17.08
CA LYS A 184 -57.13 -6.81 18.06
C LYS A 184 -57.09 -5.38 18.58
N ILE A 185 -58.28 -4.83 18.83
CA ILE A 185 -58.43 -3.55 19.52
C ILE A 185 -58.63 -3.80 21.01
N ALA A 186 -58.27 -2.83 21.83
CA ALA A 186 -58.58 -2.83 23.25
C ALA A 186 -59.20 -1.49 23.66
N VAL A 187 -59.98 -1.51 24.73
CA VAL A 187 -60.46 -0.31 25.40
C VAL A 187 -59.85 -0.24 26.80
N SER A 188 -59.49 0.96 27.23
CA SER A 188 -58.87 1.23 28.53
C SER A 188 -59.64 2.36 29.24
N ASN A 189 -59.77 2.27 30.56
CA ASN A 189 -60.38 3.33 31.37
C ASN A 189 -59.45 4.55 31.59
N GLY A 190 -58.21 4.52 31.10
CA GLY A 190 -57.30 5.67 31.14
C GLY A 190 -56.72 6.02 32.52
N GLU A 191 -56.90 5.16 33.53
CA GLU A 191 -56.40 5.35 34.89
C GLU A 191 -54.92 4.91 35.05
N GLU A 192 -54.27 5.30 36.16
CA GLU A 192 -52.86 4.93 36.45
C GLU A 192 -52.64 3.41 36.50
N GLU A 193 -53.61 2.66 37.02
CA GLU A 193 -53.70 1.20 36.91
C GLU A 193 -54.88 0.83 35.99
N PRO A 194 -54.66 0.78 34.66
CA PRO A 194 -55.77 0.73 33.71
C PRO A 194 -56.41 -0.65 33.62
N ILE A 195 -57.73 -0.67 33.51
CA ILE A 195 -58.53 -1.83 33.11
C ILE A 195 -58.51 -1.89 31.59
N ILE A 196 -57.82 -2.89 31.02
CA ILE A 196 -57.72 -3.09 29.57
C ILE A 196 -58.56 -4.30 29.15
N VAL A 197 -59.48 -4.08 28.22
CA VAL A 197 -60.36 -5.13 27.67
C VAL A 197 -60.13 -5.26 26.18
N TYR A 198 -59.74 -6.46 25.73
CA TYR A 198 -59.47 -6.76 24.32
C TYR A 198 -60.71 -7.26 23.58
N SER A 199 -60.80 -6.92 22.30
CA SER A 199 -61.80 -7.49 21.40
C SER A 199 -61.55 -8.98 21.16
N ALA A 200 -62.63 -9.73 20.94
CA ALA A 200 -62.54 -11.13 20.54
C ALA A 200 -62.03 -11.26 19.09
N ALA A 201 -62.60 -10.45 18.18
CA ALA A 201 -62.26 -10.41 16.76
C ALA A 201 -61.07 -9.49 16.45
N THR A 202 -60.42 -9.74 15.32
CA THR A 202 -59.34 -8.93 14.74
C THR A 202 -59.93 -7.88 13.79
N LEU A 203 -59.54 -6.62 13.96
CA LEU A 203 -59.81 -5.54 13.02
C LEU A 203 -58.81 -5.64 11.86
N ASN A 204 -59.30 -5.70 10.62
CA ASN A 204 -58.45 -5.73 9.44
C ASN A 204 -58.26 -4.31 8.91
N VAL A 205 -57.02 -3.82 8.93
CA VAL A 205 -56.67 -2.53 8.33
C VAL A 205 -56.14 -2.77 6.93
N THR A 206 -56.79 -2.18 5.92
CA THR A 206 -56.39 -2.34 4.52
C THR A 206 -55.07 -1.64 4.25
N LEU A 207 -54.14 -2.34 3.61
CA LEU A 207 -52.88 -1.78 3.15
C LEU A 207 -52.96 -1.37 1.67
N PRO A 208 -52.03 -0.52 1.20
CA PRO A 208 -51.80 -0.31 -0.22
C PRO A 208 -51.49 -1.63 -0.93
N ALA A 209 -51.88 -1.75 -2.20
CA ALA A 209 -51.57 -2.93 -3.00
C ALA A 209 -51.13 -2.56 -4.41
N PHE A 210 -50.11 -3.23 -4.93
CA PHE A 210 -49.64 -3.09 -6.30
C PHE A 210 -50.56 -3.80 -7.30
N THR A 211 -50.87 -3.13 -8.40
CA THR A 211 -51.43 -3.73 -9.61
C THR A 211 -50.36 -3.82 -10.72
N SER A 212 -49.59 -2.76 -10.92
CA SER A 212 -48.49 -2.74 -11.90
C SER A 212 -47.45 -1.68 -11.56
N VAL A 213 -46.22 -1.90 -12.01
CA VAL A 213 -45.12 -0.94 -11.95
C VAL A 213 -44.54 -0.80 -13.37
N THR A 214 -44.72 0.36 -13.98
CA THR A 214 -44.48 0.58 -15.42
C THR A 214 -43.76 1.90 -15.67
N PRO A 215 -42.74 1.94 -16.55
CA PRO A 215 -42.20 0.81 -17.31
C PRO A 215 -41.32 -0.13 -16.44
N ASN A 216 -41.20 -1.39 -16.84
CA ASN A 216 -40.22 -2.34 -16.31
C ASN A 216 -39.68 -3.18 -17.49
N PRO A 217 -38.45 -2.97 -17.98
CA PRO A 217 -37.39 -2.16 -17.37
C PRO A 217 -37.62 -0.64 -17.45
N VAL A 218 -37.02 0.12 -16.52
CA VAL A 218 -37.10 1.59 -16.44
C VAL A 218 -35.74 2.26 -16.61
N LYS A 219 -35.72 3.40 -17.30
CA LYS A 219 -34.52 4.23 -17.42
C LYS A 219 -34.40 5.16 -16.21
N ALA A 220 -33.20 5.27 -15.63
CA ALA A 220 -32.96 6.24 -14.56
C ALA A 220 -33.19 7.69 -15.06
N GLY A 221 -33.71 8.56 -14.20
CA GLY A 221 -34.10 9.94 -14.55
C GLY A 221 -35.44 10.07 -15.28
N THR A 222 -36.17 8.96 -15.50
CA THR A 222 -37.51 8.97 -16.11
C THR A 222 -38.59 8.64 -15.07
N SER A 223 -39.83 9.00 -15.37
CA SER A 223 -40.97 8.72 -14.48
C SER A 223 -41.31 7.23 -14.45
N LEU A 224 -41.52 6.70 -13.24
CA LEU A 224 -42.06 5.37 -12.96
C LEU A 224 -43.47 5.50 -12.41
N THR A 225 -44.42 4.81 -13.05
CA THR A 225 -45.82 4.76 -12.62
C THR A 225 -46.09 3.49 -11.83
N ILE A 226 -46.55 3.65 -10.60
CA ILE A 226 -47.03 2.60 -9.71
C ILE A 226 -48.56 2.70 -9.70
N ALA A 227 -49.23 1.68 -10.22
CA ALA A 227 -50.69 1.58 -10.18
C ALA A 227 -51.13 0.56 -9.13
N GLY A 228 -52.24 0.82 -8.46
CA GLY A 228 -52.64 0.02 -7.30
C GLY A 228 -53.98 0.41 -6.69
N THR A 229 -54.16 0.06 -5.42
CA THR A 229 -55.30 0.47 -4.59
C THR A 229 -54.81 1.02 -3.25
N ASN A 230 -55.55 1.97 -2.68
CA ASN A 230 -55.23 2.67 -1.42
C ASN A 230 -53.83 3.30 -1.42
N LEU A 231 -53.36 3.77 -2.58
CA LEU A 231 -52.01 4.33 -2.72
C LEU A 231 -51.86 5.71 -2.09
N ASP A 232 -52.97 6.40 -1.80
CA ASP A 232 -53.03 7.66 -1.04
C ASP A 232 -52.49 7.51 0.39
N LEU A 233 -52.45 6.28 0.92
CA LEU A 233 -51.90 5.98 2.25
C LEU A 233 -50.36 5.92 2.29
N VAL A 234 -49.69 5.88 1.13
CA VAL A 234 -48.24 5.70 1.03
C VAL A 234 -47.51 7.01 1.36
N LEU A 235 -46.57 6.96 2.30
CA LEU A 235 -45.72 8.10 2.67
C LEU A 235 -44.36 8.07 1.99
N SER A 236 -43.85 6.90 1.62
CA SER A 236 -42.62 6.81 0.83
C SER A 236 -42.57 5.57 -0.04
N VAL A 237 -41.76 5.64 -1.10
CA VAL A 237 -41.42 4.52 -1.98
C VAL A 237 -39.93 4.26 -1.89
N LYS A 238 -39.54 3.02 -1.58
CA LYS A 238 -38.16 2.56 -1.63
C LYS A 238 -37.88 1.81 -2.93
N LEU A 239 -36.76 2.12 -3.57
CA LEU A 239 -36.24 1.46 -4.77
C LEU A 239 -34.88 0.80 -4.49
N GLY A 240 -34.42 -0.02 -5.43
CA GLY A 240 -33.13 -0.72 -5.32
C GLY A 240 -31.94 0.22 -5.14
N GLY A 241 -30.93 -0.24 -4.40
CA GLY A 241 -29.81 0.60 -3.98
C GLY A 241 -30.09 1.47 -2.75
N GLY A 242 -31.18 1.20 -2.02
CA GLY A 242 -31.53 1.91 -0.78
C GLY A 242 -32.09 3.31 -1.02
N LYS A 243 -32.65 3.56 -2.21
CA LYS A 243 -33.24 4.85 -2.56
C LYS A 243 -34.60 4.97 -1.92
N VAL A 244 -34.86 6.08 -1.24
CA VAL A 244 -36.15 6.40 -0.63
C VAL A 244 -36.63 7.69 -1.25
N ILE A 245 -37.87 7.69 -1.73
CA ILE A 245 -38.56 8.84 -2.28
C ILE A 245 -39.73 9.11 -1.35
N GLU A 246 -39.74 10.27 -0.72
CA GLU A 246 -40.82 10.68 0.18
C GLU A 246 -42.02 11.18 -0.63
N ALA A 247 -43.23 11.10 -0.06
CA ALA A 247 -44.47 11.47 -0.75
C ALA A 247 -44.48 12.93 -1.23
N ALA A 248 -43.75 13.81 -0.55
CA ALA A 248 -43.59 15.20 -0.96
C ALA A 248 -42.85 15.36 -2.31
N ASP A 249 -42.04 14.37 -2.70
CA ASP A 249 -41.26 14.34 -3.94
C ASP A 249 -41.93 13.50 -5.05
N PHE A 250 -43.15 13.02 -4.83
CA PHE A 250 -43.91 12.33 -5.87
C PHE A 250 -44.37 13.31 -6.95
N GLU A 251 -44.26 12.91 -8.21
CA GLU A 251 -44.78 13.69 -9.35
C GLU A 251 -46.31 13.70 -9.37
N SER A 252 -46.94 12.61 -8.90
CA SER A 252 -48.38 12.48 -8.72
C SER A 252 -48.68 11.44 -7.63
N HIS A 253 -49.71 11.69 -6.82
CA HIS A 253 -50.10 10.83 -5.70
C HIS A 253 -51.63 10.80 -5.55
N THR A 254 -52.23 9.65 -5.85
CA THR A 254 -53.68 9.42 -5.77
C THR A 254 -53.95 8.03 -5.20
N ALA A 255 -55.20 7.73 -4.87
CA ALA A 255 -55.59 6.41 -4.33
C ALA A 255 -55.30 5.22 -5.25
N THR A 256 -55.16 5.45 -6.56
CA THR A 256 -54.96 4.38 -7.56
C THR A 256 -53.63 4.47 -8.31
N GLN A 257 -52.88 5.58 -8.15
CA GLN A 257 -51.65 5.82 -8.88
C GLN A 257 -50.67 6.69 -8.09
N ILE A 258 -49.40 6.28 -8.08
CA ILE A 258 -48.24 7.09 -7.69
C ILE A 258 -47.33 7.20 -8.92
N VAL A 259 -46.83 8.40 -9.19
CA VAL A 259 -45.80 8.64 -10.21
C VAL A 259 -44.59 9.25 -9.52
N ILE A 260 -43.42 8.67 -9.74
CA ILE A 260 -42.15 9.11 -9.14
C ILE A 260 -41.07 9.25 -10.20
N SER A 261 -40.14 10.18 -10.00
CA SER A 261 -38.92 10.25 -10.81
C SER A 261 -37.90 9.23 -10.30
N VAL A 262 -37.36 8.39 -11.16
CA VAL A 262 -36.37 7.37 -10.74
C VAL A 262 -34.99 8.01 -10.56
N PRO A 263 -34.36 7.96 -9.37
CA PRO A 263 -33.02 8.52 -9.15
C PRO A 263 -31.95 7.91 -10.08
N GLU A 264 -30.96 8.71 -10.48
CA GLU A 264 -29.94 8.35 -11.49
C GLU A 264 -29.11 7.09 -11.16
N ASP A 265 -28.94 6.78 -9.88
CA ASP A 265 -28.13 5.66 -9.36
C ASP A 265 -28.99 4.58 -8.68
N THR A 266 -30.28 4.53 -9.03
CA THR A 266 -31.17 3.42 -8.65
C THR A 266 -30.63 2.11 -9.22
N LYS A 267 -30.60 1.07 -8.38
CA LYS A 267 -30.20 -0.29 -8.78
C LYS A 267 -31.42 -1.17 -8.99
N ASP A 268 -31.21 -2.33 -9.60
CA ASP A 268 -32.24 -3.36 -9.66
C ASP A 268 -32.70 -3.75 -8.25
N GLY A 269 -34.00 -4.03 -8.10
CA GLY A 269 -34.57 -4.48 -6.82
C GLY A 269 -36.07 -4.27 -6.72
N LYS A 270 -36.65 -4.71 -5.62
CA LYS A 270 -38.08 -4.55 -5.34
C LYS A 270 -38.46 -3.08 -5.18
N VAL A 271 -39.67 -2.73 -5.59
CA VAL A 271 -40.32 -1.49 -5.19
C VAL A 271 -41.08 -1.76 -3.90
N ILE A 272 -40.86 -0.92 -2.89
CA ILE A 272 -41.48 -1.07 -1.57
C ILE A 272 -42.25 0.21 -1.27
N MET A 273 -43.55 0.10 -1.02
CA MET A 273 -44.38 1.19 -0.51
C MET A 273 -44.40 1.13 1.02
N VAL A 274 -44.24 2.28 1.66
CA VAL A 274 -44.30 2.43 3.11
C VAL A 274 -45.45 3.39 3.45
N PRO A 275 -46.61 2.87 3.90
CA PRO A 275 -47.70 3.69 4.41
C PRO A 275 -47.43 4.21 5.83
N ALA A 276 -48.28 5.10 6.32
CA ALA A 276 -48.22 5.65 7.69
C ALA A 276 -48.28 4.57 8.79
N SER A 277 -48.92 3.43 8.52
CA SER A 277 -48.92 2.26 9.42
C SER A 277 -47.56 1.60 9.60
N GLY A 278 -46.56 1.93 8.76
CA GLY A 278 -45.21 1.36 8.80
C GLY A 278 -45.10 -0.06 8.22
N VAL A 279 -46.22 -0.67 7.79
CA VAL A 279 -46.21 -2.02 7.21
C VAL A 279 -45.78 -1.96 5.75
N GLU A 280 -44.56 -2.42 5.48
CA GLU A 280 -43.99 -2.40 4.12
C GLU A 280 -44.72 -3.36 3.17
N VAL A 281 -45.07 -2.85 1.98
CA VAL A 281 -45.66 -3.64 0.89
C VAL A 281 -44.68 -3.66 -0.27
N SER A 282 -44.27 -4.86 -0.71
CA SER A 282 -43.24 -5.03 -1.75
C SER A 282 -43.80 -5.63 -3.04
N THR A 283 -43.19 -5.31 -4.19
CA THR A 283 -43.48 -6.00 -5.45
C THR A 283 -43.03 -7.47 -5.44
N THR A 284 -43.73 -8.31 -6.20
CA THR A 284 -43.36 -9.72 -6.38
C THR A 284 -42.13 -9.88 -7.29
N VAL A 285 -42.05 -9.07 -8.34
CA VAL A 285 -40.93 -8.98 -9.28
C VAL A 285 -40.06 -7.76 -9.00
N ASP A 286 -38.79 -7.85 -9.35
CA ASP A 286 -37.85 -6.74 -9.23
C ASP A 286 -38.08 -5.72 -10.36
N LEU A 287 -37.92 -4.46 -10.04
CA LEU A 287 -37.77 -3.39 -11.01
C LEU A 287 -36.35 -3.49 -11.60
N VAL A 288 -36.28 -3.58 -12.91
CA VAL A 288 -35.01 -3.73 -13.64
C VAL A 288 -34.67 -2.40 -14.30
N MET A 289 -33.43 -1.95 -14.12
CA MET A 289 -32.91 -0.75 -14.77
C MET A 289 -32.52 -1.04 -16.23
N VAL A 290 -32.77 -0.11 -17.14
CA VAL A 290 -32.38 -0.22 -18.56
C VAL A 290 -30.87 -0.41 -18.70
N ILE A 291 -30.48 -1.29 -19.63
CA ILE A 291 -29.08 -1.51 -20.03
C ILE A 291 -28.83 -0.80 -21.36
N PRO A 292 -27.79 0.05 -21.47
CA PRO A 292 -27.40 0.70 -22.71
C PRO A 292 -26.99 -0.29 -23.80
N THR A 293 -27.18 0.09 -25.06
CA THR A 293 -26.52 -0.59 -26.19
C THR A 293 -25.26 0.17 -26.57
N VAL A 294 -24.16 -0.52 -26.86
CA VAL A 294 -22.87 0.11 -27.18
C VAL A 294 -22.29 -0.43 -28.48
N THR A 295 -21.78 0.47 -29.31
CA THR A 295 -20.95 0.18 -30.49
C THR A 295 -19.74 1.09 -30.43
N VAL A 296 -18.54 0.55 -30.64
CA VAL A 296 -17.28 1.28 -30.45
C VAL A 296 -16.51 1.38 -31.75
N THR A 297 -16.02 2.58 -32.06
CA THR A 297 -15.17 2.86 -33.22
C THR A 297 -14.13 3.94 -32.92
N PRO A 298 -12.88 3.81 -33.38
CA PRO A 298 -12.28 2.63 -34.03
C PRO A 298 -11.99 1.50 -33.02
N VAL A 299 -11.73 0.28 -33.54
CA VAL A 299 -11.30 -0.89 -32.72
C VAL A 299 -9.79 -1.10 -32.71
N THR A 300 -9.06 -0.46 -33.63
CA THR A 300 -7.59 -0.43 -33.68
C THR A 300 -7.12 1.01 -33.61
N LEU A 301 -6.30 1.35 -32.62
CA LEU A 301 -5.92 2.73 -32.33
C LEU A 301 -4.65 2.84 -31.50
N LYS A 302 -4.12 4.07 -31.41
CA LYS A 302 -3.04 4.41 -30.50
C LYS A 302 -3.57 4.63 -29.08
N ASN A 303 -2.76 4.29 -28.08
CA ASN A 303 -2.98 4.74 -26.71
C ASN A 303 -3.12 6.27 -26.62
N GLY A 304 -4.03 6.75 -25.77
CA GLY A 304 -4.33 8.18 -25.62
C GLY A 304 -5.27 8.76 -26.68
N GLN A 305 -5.63 7.99 -27.73
CA GLN A 305 -6.67 8.41 -28.68
C GLN A 305 -8.06 8.21 -28.09
N ASP A 306 -9.04 8.91 -28.67
CA ASP A 306 -10.44 8.71 -28.30
C ASP A 306 -11.10 7.61 -29.12
N ILE A 307 -11.97 6.84 -28.46
CA ILE A 307 -12.99 6.03 -29.12
C ILE A 307 -14.32 6.77 -29.11
N THR A 308 -15.03 6.70 -30.23
CA THR A 308 -16.44 7.07 -30.32
C THR A 308 -17.29 5.86 -29.97
N VAL A 309 -18.17 6.03 -28.98
CA VAL A 309 -19.15 5.04 -28.56
C VAL A 309 -20.52 5.55 -28.99
N THR A 310 -21.23 4.77 -29.82
CA THR A 310 -22.61 5.05 -30.26
C THR A 310 -23.57 3.98 -29.76
N GLY A 311 -24.86 4.32 -29.64
CA GLY A 311 -25.88 3.37 -29.19
C GLY A 311 -27.11 4.04 -28.60
N THR A 312 -27.65 3.44 -27.53
CA THR A 312 -28.83 3.94 -26.80
C THR A 312 -28.53 4.03 -25.32
N ASP A 313 -29.13 5.03 -24.66
CA ASP A 313 -29.02 5.27 -23.21
C ASP A 313 -27.58 5.38 -22.68
N LEU A 314 -26.66 5.88 -23.52
CA LEU A 314 -25.25 6.04 -23.16
C LEU A 314 -25.02 7.07 -22.05
N ASP A 315 -25.99 7.95 -21.82
CA ASP A 315 -26.01 8.88 -20.69
C ASP A 315 -25.99 8.18 -19.32
N LEU A 316 -26.36 6.90 -19.27
CA LEU A 316 -26.31 6.07 -18.06
C LEU A 316 -24.89 5.60 -17.70
N ILE A 317 -23.95 5.61 -18.65
CA ILE A 317 -22.58 5.10 -18.45
C ILE A 317 -21.83 6.03 -17.50
N SER A 318 -21.29 5.47 -16.41
CA SER A 318 -20.53 6.18 -15.38
C SER A 318 -19.03 5.97 -15.49
N ARG A 319 -18.59 4.82 -16.02
CA ARG A 319 -17.17 4.48 -16.19
C ARG A 319 -16.95 3.49 -17.33
N VAL A 320 -15.73 3.50 -17.87
CA VAL A 320 -15.28 2.61 -18.94
C VAL A 320 -13.92 2.02 -18.57
N ILE A 321 -13.78 0.71 -18.67
CA ILE A 321 -12.57 -0.04 -18.33
C ILE A 321 -12.02 -0.70 -19.59
N PHE A 322 -10.73 -0.49 -19.84
CA PHE A 322 -9.97 -1.02 -20.97
C PHE A 322 -9.07 -2.18 -20.52
N GLY A 323 -8.49 -2.89 -21.51
CA GLY A 323 -7.53 -3.96 -21.27
C GLY A 323 -6.42 -3.57 -20.29
N GLY A 324 -6.06 -4.50 -19.41
CA GLY A 324 -5.15 -4.23 -18.28
C GLY A 324 -5.81 -3.55 -17.08
N ASN A 325 -7.15 -3.55 -17.02
CA ASN A 325 -7.96 -2.93 -15.97
C ASN A 325 -7.70 -1.41 -15.86
N LYS A 326 -7.58 -0.73 -17.01
CA LYS A 326 -7.27 0.70 -17.07
C LYS A 326 -8.55 1.49 -17.31
N GLN A 327 -8.86 2.41 -16.39
CA GLN A 327 -10.06 3.24 -16.50
C GLN A 327 -9.85 4.38 -17.51
N GLY A 328 -10.69 4.43 -18.55
CA GLY A 328 -10.70 5.51 -19.52
C GLY A 328 -11.45 6.75 -19.03
N THR A 329 -11.32 7.84 -19.78
CA THR A 329 -11.94 9.13 -19.44
C THR A 329 -13.09 9.42 -20.39
N ILE A 330 -14.32 9.47 -19.88
CA ILE A 330 -15.49 9.93 -20.64
C ILE A 330 -15.41 11.44 -20.77
N LYS A 331 -15.40 11.97 -22.00
CA LYS A 331 -15.37 13.41 -22.25
C LYS A 331 -16.72 14.06 -22.00
N ALA A 332 -16.68 15.32 -21.54
CA ALA A 332 -17.88 16.13 -21.38
C ALA A 332 -18.61 16.35 -22.71
N GLY A 333 -19.93 16.56 -22.66
CA GLY A 333 -20.77 16.79 -23.85
C GLY A 333 -21.31 15.52 -24.53
N GLY A 334 -21.19 14.36 -23.88
CA GLY A 334 -21.86 13.14 -24.32
C GLY A 334 -23.39 13.25 -24.29
N THR A 335 -24.06 12.45 -25.12
CA THR A 335 -25.51 12.36 -25.21
C THR A 335 -25.96 10.92 -24.97
N ALA A 336 -27.28 10.70 -24.91
CA ALA A 336 -27.86 9.37 -24.82
C ALA A 336 -27.51 8.44 -25.99
N THR A 337 -27.03 8.97 -27.12
CA THR A 337 -26.73 8.19 -28.33
C THR A 337 -25.27 8.20 -28.74
N GLN A 338 -24.46 9.09 -28.18
CA GLN A 338 -23.03 9.15 -28.47
C GLN A 338 -22.21 9.70 -27.29
N ILE A 339 -21.14 9.00 -26.92
CA ILE A 339 -20.12 9.51 -26.00
C ILE A 339 -18.72 9.35 -26.62
N LEU A 340 -17.78 10.20 -26.21
CA LEU A 340 -16.38 10.13 -26.61
C LEU A 340 -15.55 9.72 -25.38
N VAL A 341 -14.72 8.69 -25.51
CA VAL A 341 -13.96 8.13 -24.38
C VAL A 341 -12.49 8.08 -24.75
N THR A 342 -11.63 8.73 -23.96
CA THR A 342 -10.18 8.66 -24.12
C THR A 342 -9.64 7.36 -23.57
N VAL A 343 -8.89 6.63 -24.41
CA VAL A 343 -8.20 5.40 -24.02
C VAL A 343 -6.96 5.73 -23.19
N PRO A 344 -6.74 5.08 -22.04
CA PRO A 344 -5.54 5.29 -21.23
C PRO A 344 -4.24 5.04 -21.98
N ASP A 345 -3.20 5.79 -21.61
CA ASP A 345 -1.87 5.70 -22.23
C ASP A 345 -1.20 4.32 -22.01
N ASP A 346 -1.57 3.64 -20.93
CA ASP A 346 -1.04 2.34 -20.49
C ASP A 346 -2.02 1.17 -20.70
N ALA A 347 -3.12 1.41 -21.42
CA ALA A 347 -4.04 0.34 -21.80
C ALA A 347 -3.35 -0.67 -22.74
N VAL A 348 -3.69 -1.95 -22.56
CA VAL A 348 -3.24 -3.04 -23.43
C VAL A 348 -4.41 -3.57 -24.26
N ASP A 349 -4.12 -4.46 -25.20
CA ASP A 349 -5.15 -5.17 -25.97
C ASP A 349 -6.16 -5.84 -25.04
N GLY A 350 -7.44 -5.73 -25.37
CA GLY A 350 -8.48 -6.31 -24.54
C GLY A 350 -9.89 -5.77 -24.81
N VAL A 351 -10.85 -6.48 -24.22
CA VAL A 351 -12.26 -6.11 -24.25
C VAL A 351 -12.46 -4.82 -23.45
N VAL A 352 -13.22 -3.87 -24.03
CA VAL A 352 -13.67 -2.68 -23.31
C VAL A 352 -14.99 -2.97 -22.59
N SER A 353 -15.06 -2.69 -21.30
CA SER A 353 -16.28 -2.82 -20.48
C SER A 353 -16.82 -1.46 -20.08
N PHE A 354 -18.13 -1.28 -20.20
CA PHE A 354 -18.85 -0.07 -19.79
C PHE A 354 -19.67 -0.39 -18.56
N PHE A 355 -19.77 0.56 -17.63
CA PHE A 355 -20.59 0.37 -16.45
C PHE A 355 -21.54 1.54 -16.26
N THR A 356 -22.78 1.25 -15.88
CA THR A 356 -23.80 2.28 -15.61
C THR A 356 -23.72 2.78 -14.17
N ARG A 357 -24.43 3.87 -13.86
CA ARG A 357 -24.66 4.30 -12.46
C ARG A 357 -25.47 3.28 -11.63
N ALA A 358 -26.23 2.41 -12.30
CA ALA A 358 -26.95 1.29 -11.69
C ALA A 358 -26.06 0.04 -11.47
N ASP A 359 -24.73 0.17 -11.63
CA ASP A 359 -23.73 -0.91 -11.52
C ASP A 359 -23.90 -2.08 -12.50
N LYS A 360 -24.58 -1.85 -13.63
CA LYS A 360 -24.66 -2.86 -14.70
C LYS A 360 -23.44 -2.79 -15.59
N GLU A 361 -22.87 -3.96 -15.91
CA GLU A 361 -21.77 -4.11 -16.84
C GLU A 361 -22.27 -4.41 -18.26
N ILE A 362 -21.68 -3.75 -19.25
CA ILE A 362 -21.90 -3.95 -20.67
C ILE A 362 -20.57 -4.24 -21.33
N THR A 363 -20.47 -5.40 -21.98
CA THR A 363 -19.28 -5.83 -22.70
C THR A 363 -19.27 -5.23 -24.11
N GLY A 364 -18.22 -4.47 -24.44
CA GLY A 364 -17.95 -3.95 -25.79
C GLY A 364 -17.07 -4.89 -26.62
N PRO A 365 -16.54 -4.41 -27.76
CA PRO A 365 -15.63 -5.20 -28.59
C PRO A 365 -14.22 -5.30 -27.97
N ASN A 366 -13.40 -6.19 -28.52
CA ASN A 366 -11.97 -6.23 -28.25
C ASN A 366 -11.27 -5.07 -28.99
N LEU A 367 -10.44 -4.31 -28.29
CA LEU A 367 -9.61 -3.25 -28.87
C LEU A 367 -8.16 -3.71 -29.02
N THR A 368 -7.53 -3.34 -30.13
CA THR A 368 -6.13 -3.60 -30.43
C THR A 368 -5.33 -2.29 -30.39
N MET A 369 -4.29 -2.23 -29.57
CA MET A 369 -3.41 -1.08 -29.45
C MET A 369 -2.30 -1.16 -30.50
N ILE A 370 -2.07 -0.07 -31.21
CA ILE A 370 -1.01 0.03 -32.22
C ILE A 370 0.36 -0.07 -31.52
N VAL A 371 1.19 -0.98 -32.01
CA VAL A 371 2.57 -1.19 -31.57
C VAL A 371 3.52 -0.45 -32.52
N PRO A 372 4.52 0.31 -32.02
CA PRO A 372 5.49 0.97 -32.89
C PRO A 372 6.30 -0.05 -33.70
N VAL A 373 6.67 0.32 -34.92
CA VAL A 373 7.54 -0.51 -35.77
C VAL A 373 8.95 0.08 -35.77
N PHE A 374 9.94 -0.71 -35.38
CA PHE A 374 11.36 -0.34 -35.46
C PHE A 374 11.95 -0.91 -36.76
N SER A 375 12.03 -0.10 -37.82
CA SER A 375 12.50 -0.54 -39.13
C SER A 375 14.02 -0.50 -39.28
N SER A 376 14.65 0.61 -38.88
CA SER A 376 16.10 0.81 -39.01
C SER A 376 16.60 1.93 -38.11
N PHE A 377 17.91 2.09 -38.03
CA PHE A 377 18.54 3.26 -37.41
C PHE A 377 19.80 3.66 -38.18
N SER A 378 20.17 4.94 -38.09
CA SER A 378 21.37 5.49 -38.73
C SER A 378 22.01 6.58 -37.86
N PRO A 379 23.34 6.60 -37.73
CA PRO A 379 24.30 5.63 -38.27
C PRO A 379 24.24 4.26 -37.54
N THR A 380 24.70 3.19 -38.20
CA THR A 380 24.81 1.83 -37.59
C THR A 380 26.06 1.64 -36.73
N SER A 381 26.92 2.67 -36.70
CA SER A 381 28.03 2.78 -35.77
C SER A 381 28.10 4.20 -35.22
N ALA A 382 28.30 4.33 -33.90
CA ALA A 382 28.23 5.61 -33.21
C ALA A 382 29.16 5.62 -32.00
N LYS A 383 29.54 6.82 -31.55
CA LYS A 383 30.24 7.01 -30.26
C LYS A 383 29.21 7.34 -29.18
N ALA A 384 29.58 7.19 -27.90
CA ALA A 384 28.79 7.76 -26.81
C ALA A 384 28.56 9.27 -27.03
N ASN A 385 27.46 9.81 -26.50
CA ASN A 385 27.05 11.22 -26.63
C ASN A 385 26.78 11.71 -28.06
N THR A 386 26.71 10.82 -29.06
CA THR A 386 26.30 11.16 -30.42
C THR A 386 24.84 10.75 -30.66
N ASN A 387 24.20 11.40 -31.63
CA ASN A 387 22.81 11.12 -31.98
C ASN A 387 22.73 10.04 -33.06
N ILE A 388 21.84 9.07 -32.84
CA ILE A 388 21.32 8.18 -33.89
C ILE A 388 19.87 8.57 -34.19
N THR A 389 19.42 8.27 -35.40
CA THR A 389 18.02 8.40 -35.79
C THR A 389 17.43 7.02 -36.00
N ILE A 390 16.41 6.67 -35.23
CA ILE A 390 15.60 5.48 -35.40
C ILE A 390 14.46 5.81 -36.37
N SER A 391 14.27 4.98 -37.39
CA SER A 391 13.23 5.12 -38.42
C SER A 391 12.23 3.97 -38.32
N GLY A 392 10.95 4.27 -38.55
CA GLY A 392 9.88 3.32 -38.26
C GLY A 392 8.47 3.86 -38.56
N SER A 393 7.49 3.26 -37.90
CA SER A 393 6.12 3.80 -37.80
C SER A 393 5.68 3.86 -36.34
N ASP A 394 4.76 4.78 -36.06
CA ASP A 394 4.17 5.02 -34.74
C ASP A 394 5.19 5.25 -33.62
N LEU A 395 6.36 5.78 -33.97
CA LEU A 395 7.47 6.08 -33.04
C LEU A 395 7.13 7.22 -32.06
N ASP A 396 6.04 7.97 -32.31
CA ASP A 396 5.46 8.92 -31.35
C ASP A 396 4.97 8.25 -30.06
N LEU A 397 4.74 6.94 -30.09
CA LEU A 397 4.34 6.13 -28.92
C LEU A 397 5.52 5.74 -28.02
N VAL A 398 6.76 5.86 -28.50
CA VAL A 398 7.95 5.44 -27.76
C VAL A 398 8.22 6.40 -26.61
N THR A 399 8.36 5.86 -25.41
CA THR A 399 8.69 6.61 -24.19
C THR A 399 10.11 6.36 -23.71
N LYS A 400 10.72 5.23 -24.06
CA LYS A 400 12.11 4.90 -23.70
C LYS A 400 12.85 4.24 -24.85
N VAL A 401 14.16 4.46 -24.88
CA VAL A 401 15.09 3.73 -25.77
C VAL A 401 16.22 3.19 -24.93
N ILE A 402 16.39 1.88 -24.94
CA ILE A 402 17.34 1.14 -24.10
C ILE A 402 18.42 0.57 -25.00
N PHE A 403 19.68 0.88 -24.68
CA PHE A 403 20.87 0.34 -25.35
C PHE A 403 21.38 -0.90 -24.64
N ALA A 404 22.18 -1.71 -25.32
CA ALA A 404 22.80 -2.88 -24.73
C ALA A 404 23.63 -2.50 -23.48
N GLY A 405 23.45 -3.28 -22.40
CA GLY A 405 23.91 -2.92 -21.05
C GLY A 405 22.83 -2.32 -20.15
N ASP A 406 21.57 -2.30 -20.60
CA ASP A 406 20.40 -1.80 -19.87
C ASP A 406 20.48 -0.31 -19.50
N ILE A 407 21.05 0.49 -20.41
CA ILE A 407 21.23 1.93 -20.23
C ILE A 407 20.25 2.68 -21.14
N GLU A 408 19.47 3.57 -20.55
CA GLU A 408 18.49 4.40 -21.26
C GLU A 408 19.18 5.55 -22.01
N GLY A 409 18.93 5.66 -23.30
CA GLY A 409 19.36 6.80 -24.11
C GLY A 409 18.39 7.97 -24.01
N THR A 410 18.89 9.16 -24.33
CA THR A 410 18.06 10.37 -24.26
C THR A 410 17.28 10.56 -25.56
N ILE A 411 15.95 10.59 -25.48
CA ILE A 411 15.09 10.88 -26.63
C ILE A 411 15.13 12.39 -26.95
N GLY A 412 15.45 12.71 -28.20
CA GLY A 412 15.40 14.05 -28.76
C GLY A 412 14.12 14.31 -29.58
N ALA A 413 14.28 14.85 -30.78
CA ALA A 413 13.16 15.10 -31.69
C ALA A 413 12.43 13.80 -32.07
N ARG A 414 11.10 13.83 -32.06
CA ARG A 414 10.25 12.66 -32.26
C ARG A 414 9.08 13.00 -33.17
N THR A 415 8.84 12.14 -34.15
CA THR A 415 7.67 12.11 -35.02
C THR A 415 7.15 10.68 -35.10
N ALA A 416 6.04 10.45 -35.80
CA ALA A 416 5.53 9.10 -36.01
C ALA A 416 6.49 8.19 -36.80
N THR A 417 7.40 8.75 -37.59
CA THR A 417 8.29 7.96 -38.48
C THR A 417 9.77 8.10 -38.16
N SER A 418 10.15 8.98 -37.23
CA SER A 418 11.54 9.25 -36.87
C SER A 418 11.68 9.58 -35.38
N LEU A 419 12.71 9.00 -34.75
CA LEU A 419 13.05 9.21 -33.35
C LEU A 419 14.56 9.45 -33.22
N ALA A 420 14.95 10.68 -32.92
CA ALA A 420 16.33 11.01 -32.59
C ALA A 420 16.64 10.56 -31.16
N VAL A 421 17.77 9.87 -30.97
CA VAL A 421 18.19 9.35 -29.66
C VAL A 421 19.68 9.58 -29.49
N THR A 422 20.08 10.14 -28.35
CA THR A 422 21.49 10.25 -27.97
C THR A 422 21.95 8.95 -27.33
N VAL A 423 23.05 8.38 -27.85
CA VAL A 423 23.68 7.17 -27.31
C VAL A 423 24.27 7.49 -25.93
N PRO A 424 23.89 6.78 -24.86
CA PRO A 424 24.35 7.08 -23.51
C PRO A 424 25.78 6.60 -23.26
N VAL A 425 26.46 7.24 -22.31
CA VAL A 425 27.77 6.81 -21.79
C VAL A 425 27.65 5.42 -21.16
N GLY A 426 28.62 4.54 -21.43
CA GLY A 426 28.64 3.16 -20.94
C GLY A 426 27.80 2.18 -21.77
N ALA A 427 27.10 2.64 -22.82
CA ALA A 427 26.43 1.76 -23.77
C ALA A 427 27.42 0.75 -24.38
N LYS A 428 26.95 -0.47 -24.62
CA LYS A 428 27.73 -1.52 -25.26
C LYS A 428 27.28 -1.72 -26.71
N THR A 429 28.15 -2.29 -27.54
CA THR A 429 27.73 -2.82 -28.85
C THR A 429 26.62 -3.84 -28.66
N GLY A 430 25.52 -3.69 -29.42
CA GLY A 430 24.38 -4.60 -29.36
C GLY A 430 23.09 -3.95 -29.85
N LYS A 431 21.97 -4.68 -29.67
CA LYS A 431 20.65 -4.24 -30.10
C LYS A 431 20.12 -3.06 -29.29
N ILE A 432 19.24 -2.29 -29.93
CA ILE A 432 18.51 -1.19 -29.31
C ILE A 432 17.06 -1.64 -29.12
N THR A 433 16.50 -1.38 -27.94
CA THR A 433 15.11 -1.68 -27.61
C THR A 433 14.34 -0.38 -27.44
N ILE A 434 13.23 -0.21 -28.15
CA ILE A 434 12.28 0.89 -27.89
C ILE A 434 11.13 0.37 -27.03
N VAL A 435 10.62 1.21 -26.13
CA VAL A 435 9.52 0.87 -25.22
C VAL A 435 8.39 1.88 -25.42
N SER A 436 7.18 1.41 -25.75
CA SER A 436 5.99 2.26 -25.91
C SER A 436 5.33 2.60 -24.57
N LYS A 437 4.37 3.53 -24.59
CA LYS A 437 3.60 3.98 -23.41
C LYS A 437 2.95 2.85 -22.59
N ASN A 438 2.46 1.80 -23.27
CA ASN A 438 1.88 0.61 -22.66
C ASN A 438 2.91 -0.45 -22.24
N GLY A 439 4.20 -0.16 -22.34
CA GLY A 439 5.29 -1.05 -21.95
C GLY A 439 5.71 -2.08 -23.00
N THR A 440 5.09 -2.11 -24.18
CA THR A 440 5.51 -3.02 -25.26
C THR A 440 6.92 -2.69 -25.72
N GLN A 441 7.75 -3.72 -25.83
CA GLN A 441 9.14 -3.60 -26.24
C GLN A 441 9.32 -4.09 -27.68
N VAL A 442 10.05 -3.31 -28.47
CA VAL A 442 10.43 -3.66 -29.85
C VAL A 442 11.93 -3.52 -30.00
N VAL A 443 12.58 -4.56 -30.50
CA VAL A 443 14.03 -4.67 -30.57
C VAL A 443 14.49 -4.46 -32.01
N SER A 444 15.60 -3.75 -32.21
CA SER A 444 16.22 -3.58 -33.52
C SER A 444 16.60 -4.91 -34.18
N ALA A 445 16.52 -4.95 -35.51
CA ALA A 445 16.91 -6.13 -36.28
C ALA A 445 18.43 -6.41 -36.19
N ILE A 446 19.23 -5.34 -36.20
CA ILE A 446 20.70 -5.37 -36.18
C ILE A 446 21.26 -4.71 -34.91
N ASP A 447 22.53 -4.97 -34.63
CA ASP A 447 23.29 -4.34 -33.55
C ASP A 447 23.77 -2.93 -33.95
N LEU A 448 23.80 -2.01 -32.99
CA LEU A 448 24.57 -0.77 -33.09
C LEU A 448 26.01 -1.08 -32.68
N THR A 449 26.96 -0.76 -33.55
CA THR A 449 28.39 -0.86 -33.24
C THR A 449 28.85 0.40 -32.48
N LEU A 450 29.25 0.26 -31.23
CA LEU A 450 29.86 1.36 -30.49
C LEU A 450 31.32 1.51 -30.93
N LEU A 451 31.65 2.70 -31.43
CA LEU A 451 33.00 3.07 -31.82
C LEU A 451 33.74 3.58 -30.58
N ALA A 452 34.90 3.00 -30.30
CA ALA A 452 35.78 3.50 -29.26
C ALA A 452 36.28 4.92 -29.62
N ASN A 453 36.33 5.79 -28.64
CA ASN A 453 36.88 7.14 -28.69
C ASN A 453 38.11 7.25 -27.78
N LEU A 454 39.00 6.26 -27.82
CA LEU A 454 40.24 6.30 -27.06
C LEU A 454 41.21 7.34 -27.65
N PRO A 455 42.06 7.97 -26.81
CA PRO A 455 43.16 8.78 -27.29
C PRO A 455 44.13 7.95 -28.13
N THR A 456 44.69 8.54 -29.17
CA THR A 456 45.73 7.89 -29.97
C THR A 456 47.08 8.25 -29.38
N PHE A 457 47.88 7.24 -29.03
CA PHE A 457 49.26 7.44 -28.60
C PHE A 457 50.15 7.90 -29.76
N GLY A 458 50.98 8.91 -29.50
CA GLY A 458 52.05 9.35 -30.40
C GLY A 458 53.42 8.88 -29.91
N SER A 459 53.84 9.35 -28.73
CA SER A 459 55.13 9.01 -28.14
C SER A 459 55.19 9.35 -26.65
N TYR A 460 56.17 8.78 -25.95
CA TYR A 460 56.69 9.35 -24.71
C TYR A 460 57.82 10.32 -25.05
N THR A 461 57.90 11.46 -24.37
CA THR A 461 59.05 12.37 -24.52
C THR A 461 60.28 11.82 -23.80
N GLU A 462 60.08 11.23 -22.63
CA GLU A 462 61.12 10.66 -21.80
C GLU A 462 61.36 9.18 -22.17
N PHE A 463 62.61 8.74 -22.08
CA PHE A 463 63.01 7.36 -22.38
C PHE A 463 62.48 6.34 -21.33
N ARG A 464 62.25 6.79 -20.11
CA ARG A 464 61.72 6.00 -19.00
C ARG A 464 60.82 6.86 -18.10
N GLY A 465 59.91 6.21 -17.36
CA GLY A 465 59.12 6.83 -16.31
C GLY A 465 59.84 6.76 -14.97
N GLU A 466 60.54 7.82 -14.58
CA GLU A 466 61.19 7.89 -13.26
C GLU A 466 60.15 8.22 -12.16
N PRO A 467 60.03 7.42 -11.08
CA PRO A 467 59.14 7.72 -9.96
C PRO A 467 59.35 9.13 -9.40
N GLY A 468 58.25 9.89 -9.27
CA GLY A 468 58.25 11.28 -8.79
C GLY A 468 58.63 12.33 -9.83
N LYS A 469 59.04 11.95 -11.05
CA LYS A 469 59.30 12.87 -12.17
C LYS A 469 58.11 12.93 -13.12
N ILE A 470 58.12 13.96 -13.97
CA ILE A 470 57.10 14.14 -14.99
C ILE A 470 57.38 13.20 -16.17
N LEU A 471 56.34 12.53 -16.65
CA LEU A 471 56.30 11.77 -17.89
C LEU A 471 55.33 12.47 -18.83
N THR A 472 55.79 12.79 -20.03
CA THR A 472 55.03 13.48 -21.06
C THR A 472 54.56 12.47 -22.09
N ILE A 473 53.25 12.31 -22.19
CA ILE A 473 52.59 11.42 -23.14
C ILE A 473 52.00 12.28 -24.25
N ASN A 474 52.53 12.15 -25.46
CA ASN A 474 52.06 12.86 -26.65
C ASN A 474 51.07 12.00 -27.42
N GLY A 475 50.07 12.63 -28.05
CA GLY A 475 49.02 11.91 -28.77
C GLY A 475 48.01 12.83 -29.42
N THR A 476 46.81 12.30 -29.66
CA THR A 476 45.62 13.07 -30.05
C THR A 476 44.42 12.67 -29.19
N ASN A 477 43.44 13.57 -29.06
CA ASN A 477 42.27 13.41 -28.18
C ASN A 477 42.64 13.18 -26.71
N MET A 478 43.78 13.73 -26.27
CA MET A 478 44.32 13.51 -24.92
C MET A 478 43.46 14.15 -23.81
N LEU A 479 42.57 15.08 -24.15
CA LEU A 479 41.59 15.64 -23.22
C LEU A 479 40.52 14.62 -22.81
N LEU A 480 40.32 13.54 -23.58
CA LEU A 480 39.34 12.50 -23.26
C LEU A 480 39.76 11.67 -22.05
N VAL A 481 41.06 11.57 -21.77
CA VAL A 481 41.57 10.83 -20.61
C VAL A 481 41.00 11.45 -19.34
N LYS A 482 40.39 10.65 -18.48
CA LYS A 482 39.97 11.03 -17.13
C LYS A 482 41.04 10.61 -16.11
N GLU A 483 41.46 9.35 -16.18
CA GLU A 483 42.43 8.77 -15.25
C GLU A 483 43.53 8.01 -16.01
N LEU A 484 44.75 8.06 -15.46
CA LEU A 484 45.89 7.23 -15.88
C LEU A 484 46.24 6.27 -14.75
N ILE A 485 46.40 4.99 -15.09
CA ILE A 485 46.63 3.91 -14.12
C ILE A 485 47.98 3.28 -14.43
N PHE A 486 48.97 3.50 -13.57
CA PHE A 486 50.33 2.99 -13.71
C PHE A 486 50.45 1.53 -13.21
N PRO A 487 51.52 0.81 -13.60
CA PRO A 487 51.78 -0.56 -13.15
C PRO A 487 51.70 -0.73 -11.63
N GLY A 488 51.11 -1.85 -11.20
CA GLY A 488 50.72 -2.07 -9.81
C GLY A 488 49.33 -1.52 -9.47
N ASN A 489 48.54 -1.16 -10.49
CA ASN A 489 47.20 -0.56 -10.35
C ASN A 489 47.24 0.76 -9.56
N VAL A 490 48.25 1.59 -9.84
CA VAL A 490 48.48 2.85 -9.13
C VAL A 490 47.94 4.01 -9.96
N THR A 491 46.80 4.57 -9.56
CA THR A 491 46.23 5.74 -10.23
C THR A 491 47.10 6.98 -10.04
N ALA A 492 47.36 7.72 -11.12
CA ALA A 492 48.06 8.98 -11.06
C ALA A 492 47.24 10.05 -10.33
N THR A 493 47.89 10.76 -9.41
CA THR A 493 47.23 11.77 -8.57
C THR A 493 47.75 13.18 -8.83
N ALA A 494 48.84 13.34 -9.58
CA ALA A 494 49.47 14.61 -9.88
C ALA A 494 49.74 14.74 -11.40
N TYR A 495 49.32 15.86 -11.96
CA TYR A 495 49.39 16.15 -13.40
C TYR A 495 50.05 17.51 -13.64
N GLY A 496 50.75 17.63 -14.77
CA GLY A 496 51.27 18.88 -15.31
C GLY A 496 50.31 19.47 -16.36
N VAL A 497 50.85 19.95 -17.47
CA VAL A 497 50.06 20.47 -18.59
C VAL A 497 49.30 19.34 -19.28
N LYS A 498 48.00 19.58 -19.49
CA LYS A 498 47.13 18.71 -20.27
C LYS A 498 46.49 19.49 -21.40
N THR A 499 46.70 19.04 -22.63
CA THR A 499 46.08 19.58 -23.84
C THR A 499 45.48 18.45 -24.66
N ASP A 500 44.91 18.76 -25.81
CA ASP A 500 44.38 17.73 -26.72
C ASP A 500 45.47 16.86 -27.35
N THR A 501 46.72 17.33 -27.34
CA THR A 501 47.87 16.65 -27.94
C THR A 501 48.89 16.12 -26.95
N LYS A 502 48.75 16.43 -25.65
CA LYS A 502 49.67 15.93 -24.62
C LYS A 502 49.04 15.81 -23.24
N ILE A 503 49.56 14.87 -22.44
CA ILE A 503 49.34 14.78 -20.99
C ILE A 503 50.71 14.72 -20.33
N GLU A 504 51.00 15.70 -19.48
CA GLU A 504 52.09 15.60 -18.51
C GLU A 504 51.55 15.04 -17.21
N VAL A 505 52.17 13.98 -16.70
CA VAL A 505 51.75 13.28 -15.49
C VAL A 505 52.96 12.95 -14.64
N TYR A 506 52.86 13.13 -13.32
CA TYR A 506 53.91 12.67 -12.42
C TYR A 506 53.80 11.16 -12.25
N VAL A 507 54.90 10.45 -12.49
CA VAL A 507 54.97 9.00 -12.27
C VAL A 507 54.81 8.75 -10.76
N PRO A 508 53.84 7.93 -10.32
CA PRO A 508 53.64 7.65 -8.90
C PRO A 508 54.88 7.08 -8.22
N MET A 509 55.19 7.52 -6.99
CA MET A 509 56.36 7.07 -6.23
C MET A 509 56.38 5.55 -5.97
N ASN A 510 55.19 4.94 -5.84
CA ASN A 510 54.99 3.52 -5.58
C ASN A 510 54.61 2.74 -6.84
N VAL A 511 54.89 3.27 -8.04
CA VAL A 511 54.72 2.50 -9.29
C VAL A 511 55.53 1.21 -9.22
N THR A 512 54.96 0.11 -9.72
CA THR A 512 55.72 -1.14 -9.85
C THR A 512 56.85 -0.94 -10.85
N ARG A 513 58.09 -1.20 -10.42
CA ARG A 513 59.31 -1.02 -11.23
C ARG A 513 59.37 -2.04 -12.37
N GLY A 514 60.10 -1.68 -13.44
CA GLY A 514 60.26 -2.51 -14.62
C GLY A 514 59.42 -2.04 -15.80
N TYR A 515 59.38 -2.85 -16.87
CA TYR A 515 58.58 -2.54 -18.06
C TYR A 515 57.09 -2.76 -17.82
N GLY A 516 56.28 -1.74 -18.04
CA GLY A 516 54.82 -1.82 -17.88
C GLY A 516 54.06 -0.86 -18.79
N THR A 517 52.75 -1.02 -18.85
CA THR A 517 51.84 -0.16 -19.61
C THR A 517 51.08 0.78 -18.69
N ILE A 518 50.62 1.90 -19.23
CA ILE A 518 49.76 2.85 -18.51
C ILE A 518 48.32 2.63 -18.98
N GLY A 519 47.43 2.25 -18.07
CA GLY A 519 46.00 2.14 -18.30
C GLY A 519 45.34 3.51 -18.41
N ILE A 520 44.26 3.59 -19.18
CA ILE A 520 43.50 4.80 -19.47
C ILE A 520 42.05 4.55 -19.13
N LEU A 521 41.41 5.49 -18.44
CA LEU A 521 39.96 5.60 -18.37
C LEU A 521 39.57 6.96 -18.94
N THR A 522 38.65 7.02 -19.89
CA THR A 522 38.15 8.29 -20.46
C THR A 522 36.99 8.87 -19.66
N TYR A 523 36.65 10.15 -19.87
CA TYR A 523 35.43 10.76 -19.31
C TYR A 523 34.15 10.09 -19.83
N GLU A 524 34.24 9.39 -20.96
CA GLU A 524 33.17 8.60 -21.57
C GLU A 524 33.16 7.14 -21.07
N GLY A 525 33.99 6.81 -20.08
CA GLY A 525 34.02 5.50 -19.43
C GLY A 525 34.74 4.40 -20.22
N GLU A 526 35.44 4.75 -21.30
CA GLU A 526 36.18 3.78 -22.10
C GLU A 526 37.54 3.47 -21.48
N GLN A 527 37.96 2.21 -21.58
CA GLN A 527 39.25 1.76 -21.06
C GLN A 527 40.23 1.48 -22.20
N GLY A 528 41.48 1.89 -22.02
CA GLY A 528 42.57 1.67 -22.96
C GLY A 528 43.91 1.49 -22.27
N ILE A 529 44.95 1.25 -23.06
CA ILE A 529 46.34 1.18 -22.57
C ILE A 529 47.25 1.95 -23.54
N PHE A 530 48.26 2.63 -23.00
CA PHE A 530 49.38 3.13 -23.79
C PHE A 530 50.46 2.06 -23.97
N PRO A 531 51.32 2.18 -24.99
CA PRO A 531 52.46 1.28 -25.19
C PRO A 531 53.38 1.20 -23.96
N GLN A 532 54.13 0.10 -23.88
CA GLN A 532 55.00 -0.18 -22.75
C GLN A 532 56.15 0.82 -22.64
N ILE A 533 56.53 1.19 -21.41
CA ILE A 533 57.72 1.97 -21.06
C ILE A 533 58.35 1.40 -19.79
N PHE A 534 59.66 1.61 -19.59
CA PHE A 534 60.34 1.23 -18.36
C PHE A 534 60.05 2.22 -17.23
N PHE A 535 59.70 1.72 -16.04
CA PHE A 535 59.55 2.52 -14.83
C PHE A 535 60.69 2.25 -13.84
N GLY A 536 61.56 3.22 -13.63
CA GLY A 536 62.73 3.08 -12.77
C GLY A 536 63.64 4.31 -12.76
N GLY A 537 64.51 4.41 -11.74
CA GLY A 537 65.47 5.52 -11.60
C GLY A 537 66.70 5.38 -12.49
N THR A 538 67.10 4.14 -12.81
CA THR A 538 68.26 3.78 -13.62
C THR A 538 67.84 3.31 -15.02
N ASP A 539 68.79 3.17 -15.93
CA ASP A 539 68.57 2.56 -17.24
C ASP A 539 68.15 1.09 -17.06
N PRO A 540 67.20 0.58 -17.87
CA PRO A 540 66.87 -0.84 -17.85
C PRO A 540 68.08 -1.70 -18.19
N VAL A 541 68.13 -2.91 -17.62
CA VAL A 541 69.03 -3.96 -18.08
C VAL A 541 68.47 -4.52 -19.39
N VAL A 542 69.11 -4.21 -20.52
CA VAL A 542 68.64 -4.61 -21.86
C VAL A 542 68.93 -6.07 -22.17
N ASP A 543 70.14 -6.54 -21.87
CA ASP A 543 70.56 -7.94 -22.08
C ASP A 543 71.19 -8.51 -20.80
N PRO A 544 70.44 -9.32 -20.02
CA PRO A 544 70.97 -9.96 -18.82
C PRO A 544 72.16 -10.90 -19.07
N ALA A 545 72.35 -11.41 -20.29
CA ALA A 545 73.51 -12.27 -20.61
C ALA A 545 74.83 -11.49 -20.63
N LEU A 546 74.77 -10.16 -20.73
CA LEU A 546 75.90 -9.24 -20.65
C LEU A 546 76.12 -8.68 -19.24
N MET A 547 75.33 -9.13 -18.26
CA MET A 547 75.55 -8.80 -16.85
C MET A 547 76.90 -9.37 -16.39
N ILE A 548 77.66 -8.55 -15.66
CA ILE A 548 78.91 -8.96 -15.00
C ILE A 548 78.59 -9.29 -13.54
N ASN A 549 77.90 -8.37 -12.85
CA ASN A 549 77.52 -8.55 -11.45
C ASN A 549 76.28 -7.72 -11.11
N ASP A 550 75.20 -8.37 -10.73
CA ASP A 550 73.98 -7.79 -10.16
C ASP A 550 73.89 -7.99 -8.64
N PHE A 551 74.92 -8.58 -8.04
CA PHE A 551 75.03 -8.89 -6.61
C PHE A 551 73.90 -9.77 -6.04
N GLU A 552 73.10 -10.40 -6.91
CA GLU A 552 72.10 -11.37 -6.49
C GLU A 552 72.74 -12.72 -6.20
N VAL A 553 72.12 -13.48 -5.30
CA VAL A 553 72.57 -14.85 -5.02
C VAL A 553 72.11 -15.75 -6.18
N GLY A 554 72.99 -15.96 -7.15
CA GLY A 554 72.71 -16.80 -8.32
C GLY A 554 72.52 -18.29 -7.99
N LEU A 555 72.10 -19.08 -8.99
CA LEU A 555 71.83 -20.53 -8.86
C LEU A 555 73.02 -21.38 -8.33
N GLY A 556 74.24 -20.82 -8.32
CA GLY A 556 75.45 -21.44 -7.79
C GLY A 556 75.87 -20.98 -6.37
N GLY A 557 75.11 -20.09 -5.73
CA GLY A 557 75.42 -19.54 -4.40
C GLY A 557 76.62 -18.59 -4.37
N HIS A 558 77.10 -18.14 -5.54
CA HIS A 558 78.13 -17.10 -5.63
C HIS A 558 77.50 -15.75 -5.28
N ASP A 559 78.15 -14.99 -4.41
CA ASP A 559 77.78 -13.65 -3.98
C ASP A 559 79.03 -12.78 -3.74
N LEU A 560 78.83 -11.52 -3.35
CA LEU A 560 79.91 -10.57 -3.07
C LEU A 560 80.88 -11.02 -1.97
N SER A 561 80.49 -11.93 -1.07
CA SER A 561 81.37 -12.39 0.02
C SER A 561 82.61 -13.13 -0.51
N TRP A 562 82.54 -13.71 -1.71
CA TRP A 562 83.66 -14.39 -2.36
C TRP A 562 84.58 -13.42 -3.11
N ASP A 563 84.07 -12.21 -3.40
CA ASP A 563 84.73 -11.22 -4.25
C ASP A 563 85.22 -9.98 -3.47
N ASN A 564 84.99 -9.93 -2.16
CA ASN A 564 85.40 -8.80 -1.30
C ASN A 564 86.88 -8.89 -0.86
N TRP A 565 87.80 -8.98 -1.82
CA TRP A 565 89.24 -9.17 -1.54
C TRP A 565 89.88 -8.04 -0.73
N GLY A 566 89.32 -6.83 -0.76
CA GLY A 566 89.83 -5.66 -0.04
C GLY A 566 89.13 -5.40 1.30
N SER A 567 88.10 -6.17 1.66
CA SER A 567 87.26 -5.91 2.84
C SER A 567 86.69 -4.48 2.88
N ALA A 568 86.48 -3.87 1.71
CA ALA A 568 86.07 -2.48 1.56
C ALA A 568 84.56 -2.30 1.37
N VAL A 569 83.88 -3.40 1.05
CA VAL A 569 82.44 -3.43 0.75
C VAL A 569 81.74 -4.58 1.47
N GLU A 570 80.42 -4.58 1.46
CA GLU A 570 79.54 -5.66 1.91
C GLU A 570 78.33 -5.80 0.99
N LEU A 571 77.57 -6.88 1.15
CA LEU A 571 76.30 -7.07 0.45
C LEU A 571 75.18 -6.39 1.23
N GLY A 572 74.59 -5.34 0.66
CA GLY A 572 73.39 -4.68 1.18
C GLY A 572 72.12 -5.22 0.54
N SER A 573 70.99 -5.14 1.27
CA SER A 573 69.69 -5.65 0.82
C SER A 573 68.50 -4.83 1.33
N ASP A 574 68.74 -3.62 1.86
CA ASP A 574 67.69 -2.73 2.36
C ASP A 574 66.79 -2.27 1.19
N PRO A 575 65.49 -2.64 1.16
CA PRO A 575 64.57 -2.27 0.08
C PRO A 575 64.30 -0.76 -0.02
N SER A 576 64.60 0.02 1.02
CA SER A 576 64.47 1.48 0.98
C SER A 576 65.61 2.16 0.20
N ILE A 577 66.72 1.45 0.02
CA ILE A 577 67.88 1.90 -0.75
C ILE A 577 67.93 1.18 -2.10
N ALA A 578 67.68 -0.13 -2.14
CA ALA A 578 67.85 -0.97 -3.33
C ALA A 578 67.07 -0.48 -4.56
N ILE A 579 67.65 -0.68 -5.75
CA ILE A 579 66.92 -0.56 -7.03
C ILE A 579 66.37 -1.90 -7.52
N SER A 580 67.08 -2.99 -7.24
CA SER A 580 66.71 -4.37 -7.47
C SER A 580 67.44 -5.22 -6.42
N GLY A 581 66.70 -5.95 -5.59
CA GLY A 581 67.23 -6.87 -4.57
C GLY A 581 68.49 -6.41 -3.83
N ASN A 582 69.59 -7.13 -4.02
CA ASN A 582 70.87 -6.90 -3.34
C ASN A 582 71.75 -5.89 -4.09
N TYR A 583 72.69 -5.28 -3.39
CA TYR A 583 73.64 -4.32 -3.96
C TYR A 583 74.98 -4.34 -3.22
N MET A 584 76.04 -3.84 -3.85
CA MET A 584 77.32 -3.61 -3.19
C MET A 584 77.27 -2.32 -2.37
N HIS A 585 77.61 -2.38 -1.07
CA HIS A 585 77.68 -1.24 -0.16
C HIS A 585 79.11 -1.04 0.36
N GLY A 586 79.66 0.17 0.29
CA GLY A 586 80.96 0.47 0.91
C GLY A 586 80.87 0.51 2.44
N VAL A 587 81.90 0.03 3.15
CA VAL A 587 81.88 -0.07 4.62
C VAL A 587 83.00 0.67 5.34
N LEU A 588 83.99 1.19 4.61
CA LEU A 588 85.15 1.86 5.20
C LEU A 588 84.89 3.36 5.42
N PRO A 589 84.84 3.86 6.66
CA PRO A 589 84.57 5.28 6.93
C PRO A 589 85.78 6.20 6.65
N ALA A 590 86.96 5.62 6.45
CA ALA A 590 88.18 6.35 6.13
C ALA A 590 89.20 5.41 5.43
N LEU A 591 89.11 5.32 4.11
CA LEU A 591 90.09 4.64 3.28
C LEU A 591 91.22 5.60 2.88
N ASN A 592 92.47 5.17 3.00
CA ASN A 592 93.65 5.85 2.46
C ASN A 592 94.60 4.80 1.85
N GLY A 593 95.09 5.04 0.63
CA GLY A 593 95.92 4.11 -0.13
C GLY A 593 95.14 3.34 -1.20
N TRP A 594 95.69 2.20 -1.62
CA TRP A 594 95.12 1.33 -2.64
C TRP A 594 94.33 0.18 -2.00
N THR A 595 93.15 -0.14 -2.54
CA THR A 595 92.38 -1.33 -2.15
C THR A 595 91.61 -1.93 -3.32
N TRP A 596 91.32 -3.21 -3.23
CA TRP A 596 90.22 -3.81 -3.98
C TRP A 596 88.89 -3.30 -3.43
N ILE A 597 87.99 -2.90 -4.32
CA ILE A 597 86.58 -2.68 -4.01
C ILE A 597 85.85 -4.00 -4.14
N TRP A 598 86.04 -4.69 -5.26
CA TRP A 598 85.70 -6.09 -5.42
C TRP A 598 86.62 -6.71 -6.47
N GLY A 599 86.91 -8.00 -6.37
CA GLY A 599 87.79 -8.72 -7.28
C GLY A 599 87.37 -10.17 -7.36
N CYS A 600 87.44 -10.74 -8.55
CA CYS A 600 86.96 -12.08 -8.81
C CYS A 600 87.80 -12.75 -9.91
N ASN A 601 88.19 -14.00 -9.67
CA ASN A 601 88.86 -14.84 -10.65
C ASN A 601 88.17 -16.18 -10.88
N HIS A 602 87.12 -16.51 -10.12
CA HIS A 602 86.44 -17.80 -10.19
C HIS A 602 85.40 -17.83 -11.34
N PRO A 603 85.06 -19.02 -11.88
CA PRO A 603 84.19 -19.13 -13.06
C PRO A 603 82.70 -18.86 -12.79
N GLN A 604 82.28 -18.72 -11.54
CA GLN A 604 80.87 -18.52 -11.17
C GLN A 604 80.41 -17.09 -11.45
N LEU A 605 81.30 -16.09 -11.40
CA LEU A 605 81.00 -14.75 -11.87
C LEU A 605 80.85 -14.76 -13.41
N PRO A 606 79.74 -14.25 -13.95
CA PRO A 606 79.60 -14.00 -15.38
C PRO A 606 80.74 -13.13 -15.93
N LYS A 607 81.47 -13.65 -16.91
CA LYS A 607 82.54 -12.94 -17.63
C LYS A 607 82.20 -12.87 -19.13
N PRO A 608 81.17 -12.11 -19.52
CA PRO A 608 80.75 -12.04 -20.92
C PRO A 608 81.90 -11.51 -21.81
N SER A 609 82.21 -12.25 -22.88
CA SER A 609 83.22 -11.82 -23.86
C SER A 609 82.61 -10.81 -24.82
N VAL A 610 83.12 -9.58 -24.84
CA VAL A 610 82.57 -8.48 -25.66
C VAL A 610 83.63 -7.77 -26.49
N THR A 611 83.23 -7.20 -27.61
CA THR A 611 84.06 -6.31 -28.43
C THR A 611 83.97 -4.89 -27.88
N LYS A 612 85.10 -4.27 -27.52
CA LYS A 612 85.10 -2.94 -26.89
C LYS A 612 84.55 -1.83 -27.80
N ALA A 613 84.62 -2.01 -29.11
CA ALA A 613 84.09 -1.05 -30.08
C ALA A 613 82.56 -0.97 -30.06
N ASP A 614 81.90 -2.09 -29.73
CA ASP A 614 80.46 -2.30 -29.90
C ASP A 614 79.67 -2.24 -28.59
N HIS A 615 80.36 -2.03 -27.45
CA HIS A 615 79.74 -2.06 -26.13
C HIS A 615 80.13 -0.88 -25.25
N TYR A 616 79.19 -0.49 -24.40
CA TYR A 616 79.42 0.29 -23.19
C TYR A 616 79.63 -0.64 -22.00
N LEU A 617 80.35 -0.18 -20.98
CA LEU A 617 80.25 -0.69 -19.61
C LEU A 617 79.30 0.22 -18.85
N LYS A 618 78.26 -0.37 -18.26
CA LYS A 618 77.28 0.32 -17.44
C LYS A 618 77.29 -0.22 -16.02
N MET A 619 76.99 0.64 -15.07
CA MET A 619 76.73 0.27 -13.68
C MET A 619 75.78 1.28 -13.07
N ASP A 620 74.91 0.80 -12.20
CA ASP A 620 74.01 1.66 -11.45
C ASP A 620 74.70 2.06 -10.15
N VAL A 621 74.72 3.36 -9.84
CA VAL A 621 75.48 3.90 -8.71
C VAL A 621 74.64 4.89 -7.93
N ASN A 622 74.74 4.83 -6.60
CA ASN A 622 74.19 5.83 -5.70
C ASN A 622 75.25 6.23 -4.66
N ILE A 623 75.54 7.53 -4.57
CA ILE A 623 76.47 8.10 -3.59
C ILE A 623 75.67 9.04 -2.70
N THR A 624 75.27 8.52 -1.53
CA THR A 624 74.44 9.24 -0.56
C THR A 624 75.26 10.17 0.35
N ARG A 625 76.57 9.94 0.44
CA ARG A 625 77.52 10.80 1.16
C ARG A 625 78.53 11.32 0.15
N PRO A 626 78.54 12.63 -0.15
CA PRO A 626 79.47 13.20 -1.11
C PRO A 626 80.92 12.91 -0.73
N PHE A 627 81.69 12.41 -1.68
CA PHE A 627 83.12 12.28 -1.52
C PHE A 627 83.79 13.65 -1.77
N ALA A 628 84.75 14.01 -0.93
CA ALA A 628 85.39 15.32 -0.95
C ALA A 628 86.28 15.54 -2.19
N ALA A 629 86.55 16.81 -2.53
CA ALA A 629 87.50 17.14 -3.59
C ALA A 629 88.91 16.59 -3.29
N GLY A 630 89.59 16.07 -4.32
CA GLY A 630 90.95 15.51 -4.20
C GLY A 630 91.00 14.05 -3.72
N THR A 631 89.87 13.40 -3.46
CA THR A 631 89.81 11.93 -3.33
C THR A 631 90.17 11.26 -4.65
N GLY A 632 90.67 10.02 -4.61
CA GLY A 632 91.27 9.39 -5.78
C GLY A 632 90.26 8.77 -6.74
N SER A 633 90.71 7.89 -7.64
CA SER A 633 89.93 7.36 -8.76
C SER A 633 89.67 5.86 -8.68
N PHE A 634 88.53 5.44 -9.22
CA PHE A 634 88.24 4.03 -9.43
C PHE A 634 88.94 3.52 -10.68
N THR A 635 89.52 2.33 -10.61
CA THR A 635 90.09 1.61 -11.74
C THR A 635 89.32 0.32 -11.90
N MET A 636 88.81 0.07 -13.11
CA MET A 636 88.15 -1.18 -13.44
C MET A 636 89.19 -2.16 -14.00
N LYS A 637 89.09 -3.43 -13.61
CA LYS A 637 89.87 -4.52 -14.15
C LYS A 637 88.95 -5.46 -14.93
N LEU A 638 89.26 -5.67 -16.20
CA LEU A 638 88.56 -6.65 -17.05
C LEU A 638 89.59 -7.57 -17.70
N ALA A 639 89.42 -8.88 -17.51
CA ALA A 639 90.34 -9.91 -18.01
C ALA A 639 91.82 -9.63 -17.72
N GLY A 640 92.13 -9.20 -16.50
CA GLY A 640 93.47 -8.86 -16.05
C GLY A 640 93.96 -7.45 -16.42
N THR A 641 93.24 -6.74 -17.28
CA THR A 641 93.63 -5.41 -17.78
C THR A 641 93.00 -4.30 -16.97
N ASP A 642 93.81 -3.39 -16.43
CA ASP A 642 93.36 -2.19 -15.70
C ASP A 642 93.10 -1.02 -16.63
N PHE A 643 92.00 -0.29 -16.38
CA PHE A 643 91.71 1.00 -16.99
C PHE A 643 91.01 1.92 -16.00
N ASP A 644 91.44 3.18 -15.98
CA ASP A 644 90.94 4.20 -15.04
C ASP A 644 89.54 4.66 -15.46
N ILE A 645 88.55 4.45 -14.60
CA ILE A 645 87.17 4.93 -14.78
C ILE A 645 86.92 6.22 -13.99
N GLY A 646 87.99 6.80 -13.42
CA GLY A 646 88.02 8.14 -12.85
C GLY A 646 87.11 8.29 -11.63
N HIS A 647 86.47 9.45 -11.56
CA HIS A 647 85.43 9.76 -10.57
C HIS A 647 84.05 9.28 -11.01
N LEU A 648 83.98 8.14 -11.72
CA LEU A 648 82.76 7.58 -12.33
C LEU A 648 81.98 8.59 -13.21
N GLY A 649 82.63 9.65 -13.71
CA GLY A 649 81.98 10.70 -14.49
C GLY A 649 81.02 11.62 -13.72
N ILE A 650 81.06 11.62 -12.39
CA ILE A 650 80.08 12.32 -11.51
C ILE A 650 80.72 13.38 -10.61
N GLN A 651 81.79 14.02 -11.11
CA GLN A 651 82.45 15.10 -10.39
C GLN A 651 81.66 16.41 -10.53
N ASN A 652 81.32 17.00 -9.38
CA ASN A 652 80.71 18.31 -9.24
C ASN A 652 81.72 19.42 -9.57
N GLY A 653 81.22 20.62 -9.88
CA GLY A 653 82.08 21.77 -10.21
C GLY A 653 83.03 22.23 -9.10
N ASP A 654 82.78 21.83 -7.85
CA ASP A 654 83.65 22.07 -6.70
C ASP A 654 84.70 20.96 -6.47
N GLY A 655 84.73 19.94 -7.33
CA GLY A 655 85.63 18.80 -7.25
C GLY A 655 85.13 17.64 -6.36
N SER A 656 84.06 17.83 -5.58
CA SER A 656 83.37 16.73 -4.89
C SER A 656 82.62 15.84 -5.88
N TRP A 657 82.13 14.68 -5.45
CA TRP A 657 81.37 13.77 -6.30
C TRP A 657 80.29 13.07 -5.50
N SER A 658 79.08 13.07 -6.06
CA SER A 658 77.84 12.64 -5.44
C SER A 658 76.81 12.33 -6.53
N THR A 659 75.77 11.57 -6.21
CA THR A 659 74.65 11.35 -7.13
C THR A 659 73.34 11.86 -6.52
N PRO A 660 72.35 12.26 -7.33
CA PRO A 660 71.04 12.69 -6.84
C PRO A 660 70.13 11.52 -6.39
N GLY A 661 70.70 10.33 -6.19
CA GLY A 661 70.03 9.03 -6.10
C GLY A 661 70.71 8.00 -6.99
N TRP A 662 70.05 6.88 -7.25
CA TRP A 662 70.54 5.90 -8.22
C TRP A 662 70.52 6.43 -9.64
N ILE A 663 71.66 6.36 -10.31
CA ILE A 663 71.83 6.71 -11.72
C ILE A 663 72.61 5.61 -12.43
N THR A 664 72.41 5.43 -13.73
CA THR A 664 73.28 4.57 -14.52
C THR A 664 74.45 5.37 -15.04
N ILE A 665 75.65 4.91 -14.72
CA ILE A 665 76.90 5.45 -15.22
C ILE A 665 77.31 4.62 -16.44
N THR A 666 77.68 5.29 -17.53
CA THR A 666 78.00 4.66 -18.81
C THR A 666 79.42 5.03 -19.23
N PHE A 667 80.23 4.02 -19.49
CA PHE A 667 81.60 4.15 -19.97
C PHE A 667 81.71 3.58 -21.38
N ASP A 668 82.17 4.39 -22.34
CA ASP A 668 82.49 3.89 -23.68
C ASP A 668 83.82 3.14 -23.68
N LEU A 669 83.74 1.81 -23.78
CA LEU A 669 84.90 0.92 -23.78
C LEU A 669 85.89 1.22 -24.91
N ALA A 670 85.43 1.79 -26.03
CA ALA A 670 86.29 2.14 -27.16
C ALA A 670 87.27 3.28 -26.83
N THR A 671 86.97 4.09 -25.81
CA THR A 671 87.84 5.21 -25.38
C THR A 671 89.08 4.74 -24.61
N TYR A 672 89.07 3.52 -24.09
CA TYR A 672 90.17 2.96 -23.30
C TYR A 672 91.14 2.18 -24.18
N THR A 673 92.34 2.74 -24.38
CA THR A 673 93.39 2.15 -25.23
C THR A 673 94.01 0.90 -24.61
N ALA A 674 94.04 0.80 -23.27
CA ALA A 674 94.60 -0.34 -22.55
C ALA A 674 93.82 -1.65 -22.80
N LEU A 675 92.52 -1.56 -23.04
CA LEU A 675 91.67 -2.73 -23.25
C LEU A 675 91.96 -3.42 -24.60
N PRO A 676 91.96 -4.76 -24.66
CA PRO A 676 92.04 -5.49 -25.92
C PRO A 676 90.80 -5.24 -26.80
N ALA A 677 90.91 -5.48 -28.11
CA ALA A 677 89.80 -5.29 -29.05
C ALA A 677 88.58 -6.16 -28.68
N VAL A 678 88.85 -7.41 -28.27
CA VAL A 678 87.88 -8.33 -27.67
C VAL A 678 88.33 -8.60 -26.25
N ILE A 679 87.46 -8.32 -25.28
CA ILE A 679 87.68 -8.62 -23.87
C ILE A 679 87.29 -10.09 -23.67
N PRO A 680 88.23 -10.98 -23.32
CA PRO A 680 87.94 -12.42 -23.24
C PRO A 680 87.19 -12.78 -21.95
N ALA A 681 86.47 -13.90 -21.98
CA ALA A 681 85.76 -14.49 -20.83
C ALA A 681 86.69 -15.20 -19.83
N SER A 682 87.83 -14.60 -19.48
CA SER A 682 88.85 -15.19 -18.61
C SER A 682 89.59 -14.12 -17.79
N GLY A 683 90.48 -14.55 -16.90
CA GLY A 683 91.30 -13.66 -16.08
C GLY A 683 90.58 -13.03 -14.88
N ASP A 684 91.26 -12.10 -14.23
CA ASP A 684 90.76 -11.38 -13.06
C ASP A 684 89.87 -10.22 -13.48
N TRP A 685 88.71 -10.11 -12.84
CA TRP A 685 87.72 -9.06 -13.05
C TRP A 685 87.45 -8.37 -11.72
N GLY A 686 87.19 -7.07 -11.73
CA GLY A 686 86.88 -6.36 -10.51
C GLY A 686 87.07 -4.87 -10.61
N MET A 687 87.00 -4.20 -9.48
CA MET A 687 87.21 -2.77 -9.36
C MET A 687 88.15 -2.49 -8.18
N THR A 688 89.08 -1.58 -8.40
CA THR A 688 90.02 -1.10 -7.39
C THR A 688 89.85 0.39 -7.18
N LEU A 689 90.30 0.88 -6.05
CA LEU A 689 90.30 2.29 -5.70
C LEU A 689 91.66 2.65 -5.12
N TRP A 690 92.24 3.74 -5.60
CA TRP A 690 93.38 4.38 -4.96
C TRP A 690 92.96 5.76 -4.48
N THR A 691 93.33 6.14 -3.27
CA THR A 691 93.18 7.52 -2.78
C THR A 691 94.38 7.95 -1.94
N GLY A 692 94.82 9.21 -2.11
CA GLY A 692 95.87 9.83 -1.29
C GLY A 692 95.36 10.57 -0.06
N VAL A 693 94.04 10.57 0.18
CA VAL A 693 93.36 11.23 1.31
C VAL A 693 92.35 10.27 1.94
N ASN A 694 91.82 10.59 3.12
CA ASN A 694 90.79 9.76 3.74
C ASN A 694 89.46 9.91 2.99
N MET A 695 88.95 8.80 2.45
CA MET A 695 87.69 8.72 1.72
C MET A 695 86.67 7.85 2.49
N ASP A 696 85.47 8.37 2.77
CA ASP A 696 84.39 7.65 3.47
C ASP A 696 83.52 6.90 2.45
N LEU A 697 83.72 5.58 2.31
CA LEU A 697 82.97 4.71 1.40
C LEU A 697 81.57 4.34 1.88
N THR A 698 81.16 4.69 3.10
CA THR A 698 79.88 4.26 3.68
C THR A 698 78.64 4.87 3.02
N GLY A 699 78.83 5.77 2.06
CA GLY A 699 77.76 6.29 1.22
C GLY A 699 77.71 5.69 -0.19
N LEU A 700 78.60 4.75 -0.54
CA LEU A 700 78.72 4.16 -1.87
C LEU A 700 77.83 2.94 -2.02
N TYR A 701 76.97 2.97 -3.04
CA TYR A 701 76.17 1.84 -3.46
C TYR A 701 76.34 1.60 -4.95
N ILE A 702 76.54 0.35 -5.36
CA ILE A 702 76.66 -0.04 -6.77
C ILE A 702 75.84 -1.30 -7.02
N ASP A 703 75.19 -1.36 -8.17
CA ASP A 703 74.38 -2.49 -8.63
C ASP A 703 74.45 -2.60 -10.17
N ASN A 704 74.01 -3.72 -10.74
CA ASN A 704 73.83 -3.98 -12.18
C ASN A 704 75.04 -3.60 -13.05
N ILE A 705 76.23 -4.07 -12.68
CA ILE A 705 77.45 -3.91 -13.47
C ILE A 705 77.33 -4.80 -14.69
N ARG A 706 77.31 -4.22 -15.89
CA ARG A 706 76.99 -4.94 -17.14
C ARG A 706 77.64 -4.31 -18.36
N PHE A 707 77.77 -5.10 -19.43
CA PHE A 707 77.93 -4.51 -20.76
C PHE A 707 76.57 -4.24 -21.39
N GLU A 708 76.56 -3.29 -22.31
CA GLU A 708 75.40 -3.01 -23.15
C GLU A 708 75.88 -2.67 -24.56
N HIS A 709 75.19 -3.18 -25.57
CA HIS A 709 75.47 -2.82 -26.96
C HIS A 709 75.26 -1.32 -27.20
N LYS A 710 76.10 -0.73 -28.05
CA LYS A 710 76.07 0.72 -28.34
C LYS A 710 74.87 1.21 -29.12
#